data_AF-A0A950YPD5-F1
#
_entry.id   AF-A0A950YPD5-F1
#
_cell.length_a   1.000
_cell.length_b   1.000
_cell.length_c   1.000
_cell.angle_alpha   90.00
_cell.angle_beta   90.00
_cell.angle_gamma   90.00
#
_symmetry.space_group_name_H-M   'P 1'
#
loop_
_entity.id
_entity.type
_entity.pdbx_description
1 polymer ?
#
loop_
_entity_poly.entity_id
_entity_poly.type
_entity_poly.pdbx_seq_one_letter_code
_entity_poly.pdbx_strand_id
1 'polypeptide(L)'
;MRVLVTGGSGFIGSHVVDKLRERGYEPVIYDLRPSPWHGVNGSPAIDTVLGSITDREALERALHSCDAVAHLAAVADVNDVHASPEDAERVNARGTVAVLEAARRAGVKRIVYASTIWVYSDCEDDAVDEDTLLPAPSHLYTSTKLAGELYCKAYQELYGIDYTILRFGIPYGPRAREAAVIPAFVGKALRGEPLTLAGDGSQSRRFVYVEDLADGVARGIGDAAMNRVYNLASDENVTIRQIAETVRDLVGDVEIQYTPARPGDFGGKIVCSQRAERELGWSAATPFSEGVKRYVEWRRSQDAVAAVREAEAVIPAGEPDAEAKPRKVLIISADIGEGHDLPARAVAREFHDEDPDAQVSIVNGLPAMGKILSHVLRESSAFMFRWIPWWFDFQYRLFMELGPTRWMARRLLWIFGHRGLMRLIRAHDPDQIVSTYPGVTAVLGDLRRRGRLDVPCYSSITDLAGLYFWAHPGIDLHFITHPESTEEVEKIAGPGSVRWAKPPTSPAFLAARSRADARGALSLPAEGTVIAISGGGWGVGDLLGATEVALGAQPDATVLCLCGRNDDLRKRVARRFGDEPRLRLMGFTDRMGDVLAASDALIHSSAGLTVLEAIIRGCPVISYGFGYGHVRASNAALERFGLAQVARTQKDIGPALEHALLRRPDPDPSFARRPSTASLILNDERRARQVPVWRRRTARVATAAAATVVLAGWVLTTGASYSLVSHFVHMRPTTVVSTDRPEVGVIVDAPSGEVPSLASALYASGIRATFALSHPPSRGEMGVYGYGDQAVPRLRGGGLVRWLHTRDQLHDMLNSMGTGHHFLYASSGPSVGQWWMAHGAGGRLIAGAVKLKDGDDSLGRLHAGEVVELVLTPTTNVITLVDKLRLRLESEHLAAVPVGRLIRDAGSPV
;
A
#
# COMPACT_ATOMS: atom_id res chain seq x y z
N MET A 1 -34.71 -37.49 3.27
CA MET A 1 -33.64 -36.76 3.98
C MET A 1 -33.30 -35.51 3.20
N ARG A 2 -33.17 -34.39 3.90
CA ARG A 2 -32.72 -33.11 3.37
C ARG A 2 -31.22 -32.95 3.60
N VAL A 3 -30.46 -32.70 2.54
CA VAL A 3 -28.99 -32.79 2.56
C VAL A 3 -28.38 -31.44 2.21
N LEU A 4 -27.64 -30.83 3.13
CA LEU A 4 -26.90 -29.60 2.85
C LEU A 4 -25.63 -29.92 2.06
N VAL A 5 -25.48 -29.38 0.86
CA VAL A 5 -24.30 -29.53 0.01
C VAL A 5 -23.46 -28.26 0.07
N THR A 6 -22.43 -28.24 0.92
CA THR A 6 -21.49 -27.10 0.92
C THR A 6 -20.64 -27.17 -0.35
N GLY A 7 -20.46 -26.07 -1.07
CA GLY A 7 -19.77 -26.08 -2.37
C GLY A 7 -20.66 -26.60 -3.51
N GLY A 8 -21.99 -26.62 -3.31
CA GLY A 8 -22.98 -27.18 -4.24
C GLY A 8 -23.13 -26.40 -5.55
N SER A 9 -22.61 -25.16 -5.64
CA SER A 9 -22.60 -24.38 -6.88
C SER A 9 -21.37 -24.69 -7.75
N GLY A 10 -20.37 -25.39 -7.20
CA GLY A 10 -19.15 -25.75 -7.90
C GLY A 10 -19.30 -26.90 -8.90
N PHE A 11 -18.20 -27.23 -9.59
CA PHE A 11 -18.14 -28.31 -10.58
C PHE A 11 -18.72 -29.63 -10.06
N ILE A 12 -18.08 -30.25 -9.06
CA ILE A 12 -18.54 -31.54 -8.50
C ILE A 12 -19.86 -31.37 -7.75
N GLY A 13 -19.97 -30.31 -6.94
CA GLY A 13 -21.13 -30.06 -6.08
C GLY A 13 -22.44 -29.96 -6.85
N SER A 14 -22.43 -29.35 -8.03
CA SER A 14 -23.62 -29.25 -8.86
C SER A 14 -24.12 -30.61 -9.36
N HIS A 15 -23.22 -31.52 -9.72
CA HIS A 15 -23.58 -32.89 -10.10
C HIS A 15 -24.03 -33.72 -8.90
N VAL A 16 -23.47 -33.47 -7.71
CA VAL A 16 -23.94 -34.09 -6.46
C VAL A 16 -25.38 -33.70 -6.16
N VAL A 17 -25.75 -32.44 -6.37
CA VAL A 17 -27.14 -31.97 -6.24
C VAL A 17 -28.07 -32.73 -7.17
N ASP A 18 -27.68 -32.90 -8.44
CA ASP A 18 -28.44 -33.69 -9.43
C ASP A 18 -28.61 -35.15 -8.94
N LYS A 19 -27.53 -35.82 -8.56
CA LYS A 19 -27.55 -37.23 -8.10
C LYS A 19 -28.29 -37.44 -6.77
N LEU A 20 -28.27 -36.47 -5.87
CA LEU A 20 -29.08 -36.51 -4.65
C LEU A 20 -30.58 -36.51 -4.98
N ARG A 21 -31.02 -35.69 -5.93
CA ARG A 21 -32.43 -35.66 -6.38
C ARG A 21 -32.85 -36.92 -7.09
N GLU A 22 -32.02 -37.45 -7.98
CA GLU A 22 -32.28 -38.72 -8.67
C GLU A 22 -32.53 -39.86 -7.66
N ARG A 23 -31.87 -39.81 -6.50
CA ARG A 23 -32.02 -40.78 -5.41
C ARG A 23 -33.12 -40.44 -4.39
N GLY A 24 -33.92 -39.40 -4.64
CA GLY A 24 -35.04 -39.02 -3.79
C GLY A 24 -34.64 -38.23 -2.52
N TYR A 25 -33.42 -37.73 -2.44
CA TYR A 25 -33.02 -36.77 -1.41
C TYR A 25 -33.42 -35.35 -1.81
N GLU A 26 -33.53 -34.48 -0.82
CA GLU A 26 -33.81 -33.06 -1.02
C GLU A 26 -32.52 -32.26 -0.78
N PRO A 27 -31.75 -31.91 -1.83
CA PRO A 27 -30.51 -31.17 -1.64
C PRO A 27 -30.78 -29.69 -1.37
N VAL A 28 -29.93 -29.10 -0.53
CA VAL A 28 -29.86 -27.66 -0.27
C VAL A 28 -28.45 -27.20 -0.59
N ILE A 29 -28.29 -26.28 -1.52
CA ILE A 29 -26.97 -25.74 -1.89
C ILE A 29 -26.53 -24.74 -0.82
N TYR A 30 -25.30 -24.87 -0.33
CA TYR A 30 -24.66 -23.86 0.51
C TYR A 30 -23.33 -23.42 -0.12
N ASP A 31 -23.25 -22.19 -0.61
CA ASP A 31 -22.06 -21.73 -1.32
C ASP A 31 -21.90 -20.19 -1.28
N LEU A 32 -20.73 -19.67 -1.65
CA LEU A 32 -20.46 -18.23 -1.72
C LEU A 32 -21.16 -17.55 -2.92
N ARG A 33 -21.58 -18.34 -3.91
CA ARG A 33 -22.17 -17.87 -5.17
C ARG A 33 -23.39 -18.72 -5.51
N PRO A 34 -24.40 -18.14 -6.19
CA PRO A 34 -25.52 -18.95 -6.70
C PRO A 34 -25.02 -19.98 -7.71
N SER A 35 -25.71 -21.11 -7.79
CA SER A 35 -25.39 -22.15 -8.78
C SER A 35 -25.72 -21.64 -10.17
N PRO A 36 -24.76 -21.60 -11.11
CA PRO A 36 -25.06 -21.23 -12.50
C PRO A 36 -25.79 -22.33 -13.26
N TRP A 37 -26.01 -23.50 -12.65
CA TRP A 37 -26.56 -24.70 -13.29
C TRP A 37 -27.99 -25.04 -12.88
N HIS A 38 -28.49 -24.42 -11.81
CA HIS A 38 -29.78 -24.75 -11.20
C HIS A 38 -30.65 -23.50 -11.11
N GLY A 39 -31.95 -23.60 -11.42
CA GLY A 39 -32.88 -22.46 -11.43
C GLY A 39 -32.72 -21.51 -12.62
N VAL A 40 -32.00 -21.93 -13.66
CA VAL A 40 -31.80 -21.18 -14.92
C VAL A 40 -32.29 -21.99 -16.13
N ASN A 41 -32.76 -21.33 -17.19
CA ASN A 41 -33.12 -21.96 -18.47
C ASN A 41 -34.09 -23.16 -18.36
N GLY A 42 -35.06 -23.10 -17.44
CA GLY A 42 -36.04 -24.17 -17.24
C GLY A 42 -35.57 -25.32 -16.35
N SER A 43 -34.33 -25.32 -15.85
CA SER A 43 -33.89 -26.26 -14.82
C SER A 43 -34.65 -26.01 -13.50
N PRO A 44 -35.02 -27.06 -12.75
CA PRO A 44 -35.71 -26.90 -11.47
C PRO A 44 -34.88 -26.06 -10.50
N ALA A 45 -35.55 -25.15 -9.79
CA ALA A 45 -34.92 -24.39 -8.71
C ALA A 45 -34.53 -25.35 -7.56
N ILE A 46 -33.38 -25.08 -6.95
CA ILE A 46 -32.87 -25.78 -5.78
C ILE A 46 -32.74 -24.78 -4.66
N ASP A 47 -33.18 -25.17 -3.46
CA ASP A 47 -32.99 -24.37 -2.25
C ASP A 47 -31.51 -24.01 -2.11
N THR A 48 -31.21 -22.71 -2.18
CA THR A 48 -29.84 -22.22 -2.19
C THR A 48 -29.66 -21.19 -1.08
N VAL A 49 -28.71 -21.46 -0.20
CA VAL A 49 -28.29 -20.58 0.89
C VAL A 49 -26.91 -20.05 0.58
N LEU A 50 -26.81 -18.72 0.39
CA LEU A 50 -25.51 -18.10 0.17
C LEU A 50 -24.79 -17.84 1.50
N GLY A 51 -23.56 -18.33 1.62
CA GLY A 51 -22.77 -18.17 2.84
C GLY A 51 -21.37 -18.79 2.74
N SER A 52 -20.49 -18.36 3.64
CA SER A 52 -19.15 -18.93 3.78
C SER A 52 -19.17 -20.08 4.78
N ILE A 53 -18.47 -21.18 4.48
CA ILE A 53 -18.28 -22.26 5.47
C ILE A 53 -17.46 -21.82 6.70
N THR A 54 -16.84 -20.64 6.66
CA THR A 54 -16.17 -20.05 7.81
C THR A 54 -17.12 -19.27 8.73
N ASP A 55 -18.37 -19.04 8.31
CA ASP A 55 -19.44 -18.46 9.14
C ASP A 55 -20.26 -19.59 9.77
N ARG A 56 -19.83 -20.00 10.96
CA ARG A 56 -20.47 -21.08 11.73
C ARG A 56 -21.95 -20.81 12.03
N GLU A 57 -22.34 -19.56 12.30
CA GLU A 57 -23.73 -19.26 12.65
C GLU A 57 -24.65 -19.34 11.42
N ALA A 58 -24.17 -18.90 10.26
CA ALA A 58 -24.89 -19.09 9.01
C ALA A 58 -25.01 -20.56 8.63
N LEU A 59 -23.94 -21.35 8.82
CA LEU A 59 -23.98 -22.80 8.65
C LEU A 59 -25.00 -23.46 9.59
N GLU A 60 -24.99 -23.12 10.88
CA GLU A 60 -25.91 -23.67 11.87
C GLU A 60 -27.38 -23.40 11.50
N ARG A 61 -27.70 -22.19 11.04
CA ARG A 61 -29.04 -21.86 10.52
C ARG A 61 -29.40 -22.66 9.27
N ALA A 62 -28.47 -22.79 8.33
CA ALA A 62 -28.70 -23.56 7.11
C ALA A 62 -28.92 -25.05 7.41
N LEU A 63 -28.27 -25.57 8.46
CA LEU A 63 -28.33 -26.97 8.88
C LEU A 63 -29.56 -27.33 9.73
N HIS A 64 -30.24 -26.36 10.33
CA HIS A 64 -31.38 -26.61 11.24
C HIS A 64 -32.52 -27.42 10.61
N SER A 65 -32.62 -27.44 9.28
CA SER A 65 -33.65 -28.17 8.52
C SER A 65 -33.05 -29.26 7.62
N CYS A 66 -31.84 -29.72 7.94
CA CYS A 66 -31.14 -30.77 7.20
C CYS A 66 -30.92 -31.99 8.11
N ASP A 67 -30.91 -33.17 7.49
CA ASP A 67 -30.64 -34.44 8.16
C ASP A 67 -29.18 -34.88 7.99
N ALA A 68 -28.52 -34.39 6.93
CA ALA A 68 -27.15 -34.73 6.58
C ALA A 68 -26.42 -33.57 5.89
N VAL A 69 -25.08 -33.64 5.86
CA VAL A 69 -24.22 -32.70 5.15
C VAL A 69 -23.35 -33.44 4.14
N ALA A 70 -23.31 -32.97 2.89
CA ALA A 70 -22.28 -33.29 1.92
C ALA A 70 -21.28 -32.12 1.86
N HIS A 71 -20.14 -32.25 2.54
CA HIS A 71 -19.14 -31.20 2.69
C HIS A 71 -18.11 -31.25 1.55
N LEU A 72 -18.37 -30.51 0.45
CA LEU A 72 -17.50 -30.41 -0.73
C LEU A 72 -16.75 -29.08 -0.86
N ALA A 73 -17.12 -28.05 -0.09
CA ALA A 73 -16.50 -26.73 -0.16
C ALA A 73 -15.02 -26.78 0.27
N ALA A 74 -14.14 -26.34 -0.62
CA ALA A 74 -12.70 -26.23 -0.38
C ALA A 74 -12.04 -25.29 -1.40
N VAL A 75 -10.91 -24.70 -1.02
CA VAL A 75 -9.90 -24.22 -1.97
C VAL A 75 -9.18 -25.46 -2.52
N ALA A 76 -9.53 -25.84 -3.75
CA ALA A 76 -9.08 -27.10 -4.37
C ALA A 76 -7.98 -26.92 -5.43
N ASP A 77 -7.74 -25.70 -5.92
CA ASP A 77 -6.64 -25.44 -6.85
C ASP A 77 -5.31 -25.37 -6.10
N VAL A 78 -4.35 -26.20 -6.50
CA VAL A 78 -2.99 -26.21 -5.93
C VAL A 78 -2.26 -24.88 -6.12
N ASN A 79 -2.54 -24.15 -7.20
CA ASN A 79 -1.98 -22.83 -7.44
C ASN A 79 -2.55 -21.79 -6.46
N ASP A 80 -3.85 -21.84 -6.18
CA ASP A 80 -4.50 -20.97 -5.19
C ASP A 80 -3.97 -21.26 -3.78
N VAL A 81 -3.78 -22.55 -3.45
CA VAL A 81 -3.19 -22.98 -2.18
C VAL A 81 -1.75 -22.47 -2.04
N HIS A 82 -0.96 -22.52 -3.12
CA HIS A 82 0.41 -22.00 -3.12
C HIS A 82 0.42 -20.47 -3.00
N ALA A 83 -0.47 -19.77 -3.71
CA ALA A 83 -0.55 -18.31 -3.70
C ALA A 83 -1.07 -17.73 -2.37
N SER A 84 -1.98 -18.44 -1.70
CA SER A 84 -2.62 -17.99 -0.46
C SER A 84 -2.79 -19.15 0.55
N PRO A 85 -1.70 -19.65 1.13
CA PRO A 85 -1.72 -20.84 2.00
C PRO A 85 -2.54 -20.66 3.28
N GLU A 86 -2.54 -19.47 3.87
CA GLU A 86 -3.37 -19.16 5.05
C GLU A 86 -4.88 -19.20 4.75
N ASP A 87 -5.26 -18.75 3.55
CA ASP A 87 -6.67 -18.79 3.11
C ASP A 87 -7.11 -20.22 2.86
N ALA A 88 -6.25 -21.04 2.24
CA ALA A 88 -6.49 -22.47 2.05
C ALA A 88 -6.64 -23.20 3.39
N GLU A 89 -5.78 -22.94 4.39
CA GLU A 89 -5.93 -23.50 5.74
C GLU A 89 -7.23 -23.05 6.40
N ARG A 90 -7.53 -21.76 6.35
CA ARG A 90 -8.75 -21.19 6.93
C ARG A 90 -10.01 -21.83 6.36
N VAL A 91 -10.07 -22.05 5.04
CA VAL A 91 -11.24 -22.63 4.39
C VAL A 91 -11.26 -24.15 4.55
N ASN A 92 -10.18 -24.85 4.20
CA ASN A 92 -10.17 -26.31 4.13
C ASN A 92 -10.07 -26.99 5.50
N ALA A 93 -9.37 -26.41 6.46
CA ALA A 93 -9.21 -26.99 7.79
C ALA A 93 -10.20 -26.37 8.78
N ARG A 94 -10.12 -25.05 9.01
CA ARG A 94 -11.03 -24.39 9.99
C ARG A 94 -12.48 -24.38 9.52
N GLY A 95 -12.72 -24.24 8.21
CA GLY A 95 -14.07 -24.35 7.65
C GLY A 95 -14.67 -25.75 7.86
N THR A 96 -13.89 -26.82 7.74
CA THR A 96 -14.37 -28.18 8.07
C THR A 96 -14.73 -28.31 9.55
N VAL A 97 -13.94 -27.75 10.47
CA VAL A 97 -14.31 -27.71 11.90
C VAL A 97 -15.60 -26.91 12.12
N ALA A 98 -15.77 -25.78 11.43
CA ALA A 98 -16.98 -24.97 11.52
C ALA A 98 -18.23 -25.73 11.03
N VAL A 99 -18.12 -26.50 9.94
CA VAL A 99 -19.19 -27.37 9.42
C VAL A 99 -19.53 -28.48 10.43
N LEU A 100 -18.52 -29.15 10.98
CA LEU A 100 -18.72 -30.22 11.98
C LEU A 100 -19.38 -29.69 13.26
N GLU A 101 -18.93 -28.54 13.78
CA GLU A 101 -19.51 -27.92 14.96
C GLU A 101 -20.93 -27.38 14.70
N ALA A 102 -21.17 -26.83 13.51
CA ALA A 102 -22.51 -26.39 13.12
C ALA A 102 -23.47 -27.59 12.98
N ALA A 103 -23.02 -28.69 12.38
CA ALA A 103 -23.78 -29.94 12.30
C ALA A 103 -24.13 -30.46 13.70
N ARG A 104 -23.14 -30.50 14.60
CA ARG A 104 -23.34 -30.90 16.01
C ARG A 104 -24.44 -30.07 16.69
N ARG A 105 -24.39 -28.74 16.55
CA ARG A 105 -25.33 -27.81 17.19
C ARG A 105 -26.72 -27.85 16.59
N ALA A 106 -26.81 -28.05 15.28
CA ALA A 106 -28.07 -28.21 14.56
C ALA A 106 -28.70 -29.61 14.77
N GLY A 107 -28.01 -30.53 15.47
CA GLY A 107 -28.49 -31.89 15.68
C GLY A 107 -28.34 -32.82 14.46
N VAL A 108 -27.55 -32.40 13.46
CA VAL A 108 -27.25 -33.19 12.27
C VAL A 108 -26.23 -34.27 12.63
N LYS A 109 -26.60 -35.53 12.40
CA LYS A 109 -25.79 -36.69 12.80
C LYS A 109 -25.02 -37.33 11.66
N ARG A 110 -25.17 -36.85 10.43
CA ARG A 110 -24.57 -37.47 9.24
C ARG A 110 -23.74 -36.46 8.45
N ILE A 111 -22.48 -36.78 8.19
CA ILE A 111 -21.61 -35.98 7.32
C ILE A 111 -20.87 -36.83 6.29
N VAL A 112 -20.88 -36.40 5.03
CA VAL A 112 -20.05 -36.93 3.95
C VAL A 112 -18.98 -35.91 3.64
N TYR A 113 -17.71 -36.28 3.81
CA TYR A 113 -16.57 -35.40 3.60
C TYR A 113 -15.85 -35.72 2.29
N ALA A 114 -15.68 -34.72 1.45
CA ALA A 114 -14.91 -34.83 0.21
C ALA A 114 -13.40 -34.67 0.48
N SER A 115 -12.73 -35.80 0.64
CA SER A 115 -11.27 -35.91 0.67
C SER A 115 -10.70 -36.15 -0.75
N THR A 116 -9.46 -36.61 -0.85
CA THR A 116 -8.74 -36.78 -2.11
C THR A 116 -7.81 -37.99 -2.06
N ILE A 117 -7.59 -38.65 -3.19
CA ILE A 117 -6.55 -39.69 -3.30
C ILE A 117 -5.12 -39.14 -3.20
N TRP A 118 -4.94 -37.81 -3.25
CA TRP A 118 -3.62 -37.18 -3.07
C TRP A 118 -3.03 -37.38 -1.67
N VAL A 119 -3.82 -37.89 -0.72
CA VAL A 119 -3.31 -38.33 0.58
C VAL A 119 -2.31 -39.48 0.47
N TYR A 120 -2.36 -40.25 -0.63
CA TYR A 120 -1.43 -41.35 -0.89
C TYR A 120 -0.15 -40.94 -1.63
N SER A 121 -0.01 -39.66 -2.03
CA SER A 121 1.09 -39.24 -2.93
C SER A 121 2.48 -39.53 -2.36
N ASP A 122 2.63 -39.43 -1.04
CA ASP A 122 3.90 -39.66 -0.35
C ASP A 122 4.04 -41.09 0.20
N CYS A 123 3.09 -41.99 -0.08
CA CYS A 123 3.18 -43.41 0.30
C CYS A 123 4.29 -44.13 -0.49
N GLU A 124 4.98 -45.07 0.17
CA GLU A 124 6.02 -45.89 -0.47
C GLU A 124 5.40 -46.85 -1.50
N ASP A 125 4.31 -47.51 -1.14
CA ASP A 125 3.62 -48.48 -2.02
C ASP A 125 2.98 -47.81 -3.24
N ASP A 126 3.08 -48.43 -4.41
CA ASP A 126 2.46 -47.94 -5.65
C ASP A 126 0.98 -48.31 -5.77
N ALA A 127 0.57 -49.42 -5.18
CA ALA A 127 -0.82 -49.83 -5.06
C ALA A 127 -1.31 -49.58 -3.63
N VAL A 128 -2.37 -48.80 -3.51
CA VAL A 128 -2.89 -48.29 -2.23
C VAL A 128 -4.40 -48.50 -2.13
N ASP A 129 -4.87 -48.70 -0.92
CA ASP A 129 -6.27 -48.85 -0.55
C ASP A 129 -6.59 -48.00 0.70
N GLU A 130 -7.82 -48.08 1.19
CA GLU A 130 -8.24 -47.27 2.33
C GLU A 130 -7.59 -47.66 3.67
N ASP A 131 -6.95 -48.85 3.76
CA ASP A 131 -6.23 -49.33 4.95
C ASP A 131 -4.73 -49.00 4.91
N THR A 132 -4.25 -48.48 3.77
CA THR A 132 -2.87 -48.03 3.61
C THR A 132 -2.53 -46.92 4.61
N LEU A 133 -1.40 -47.08 5.32
CA LEU A 133 -0.91 -46.10 6.27
C LEU A 133 -0.46 -44.82 5.54
N LEU A 134 -1.01 -43.68 5.98
CA LEU A 134 -0.73 -42.39 5.38
C LEU A 134 0.47 -41.72 6.07
N PRO A 135 1.55 -41.38 5.32
CA PRO A 135 2.67 -40.62 5.85
C PRO A 135 2.33 -39.14 5.99
N ALA A 136 3.27 -38.37 6.55
CA ALA A 136 3.14 -36.92 6.62
C ALA A 136 3.13 -36.32 5.18
N PRO A 137 2.10 -35.56 4.81
CA PRO A 137 1.96 -35.06 3.44
C PRO A 137 2.96 -33.95 3.12
N SER A 138 3.54 -33.99 1.93
CA SER A 138 4.51 -33.00 1.42
C SER A 138 3.86 -31.71 0.88
N HIS A 139 2.54 -31.71 0.66
CA HIS A 139 1.80 -30.59 0.08
C HIS A 139 0.68 -30.10 0.99
N LEU A 140 0.57 -28.77 1.16
CA LEU A 140 -0.37 -28.12 2.09
C LEU A 140 -1.84 -28.49 1.82
N TYR A 141 -2.26 -28.54 0.55
CA TYR A 141 -3.62 -28.99 0.19
C TYR A 141 -3.94 -30.37 0.80
N THR A 142 -3.03 -31.32 0.61
CA THR A 142 -3.14 -32.68 1.15
C THR A 142 -3.17 -32.65 2.68
N SER A 143 -2.31 -31.84 3.32
CA SER A 143 -2.33 -31.65 4.77
C SER A 143 -3.70 -31.18 5.27
N THR A 144 -4.32 -30.21 4.59
CA THR A 144 -5.64 -29.70 5.00
C THR A 144 -6.76 -30.72 4.80
N LYS A 145 -6.72 -31.53 3.75
CA LYS A 145 -7.71 -32.61 3.52
C LYS A 145 -7.57 -33.73 4.54
N LEU A 146 -6.34 -34.14 4.85
CA LEU A 146 -6.07 -35.13 5.88
C LEU A 146 -6.50 -34.64 7.28
N ALA A 147 -6.27 -33.35 7.59
CA ALA A 147 -6.79 -32.74 8.81
C ALA A 147 -8.32 -32.86 8.90
N GLY A 148 -9.03 -32.60 7.80
CA GLY A 148 -10.49 -32.78 7.72
C GLY A 148 -10.95 -34.22 7.98
N GLU A 149 -10.23 -35.23 7.45
CA GLU A 149 -10.51 -36.64 7.76
C GLU A 149 -10.39 -36.94 9.25
N LEU A 150 -9.31 -36.45 9.88
CA LEU A 150 -9.05 -36.64 11.31
C LEU A 150 -10.10 -35.92 12.16
N TYR A 151 -10.53 -34.73 11.76
CA TYR A 151 -11.61 -34.01 12.44
C TYR A 151 -12.94 -34.77 12.37
N CYS A 152 -13.30 -35.33 11.21
CA CYS A 152 -14.53 -36.13 11.09
C CYS A 152 -14.51 -37.34 12.05
N LYS A 153 -13.38 -38.06 12.11
CA LYS A 153 -13.18 -39.18 13.03
C LYS A 153 -13.28 -38.75 14.50
N ALA A 154 -12.59 -37.68 14.87
CA ALA A 154 -12.62 -37.16 16.24
C ALA A 154 -14.03 -36.69 16.64
N TYR A 155 -14.79 -36.05 15.74
CA TYR A 155 -16.16 -35.62 16.03
C TYR A 155 -17.14 -36.79 16.17
N GLN A 156 -16.88 -37.91 15.49
CA GLN A 156 -17.62 -39.15 15.71
C GLN A 156 -17.36 -39.70 17.11
N GLU A 157 -16.09 -39.80 17.52
CA GLU A 157 -15.73 -40.32 18.85
C GLU A 157 -16.24 -39.44 19.99
N LEU A 158 -16.16 -38.11 19.82
CA LEU A 158 -16.54 -37.14 20.85
C LEU A 158 -18.04 -36.87 20.92
N TYR A 159 -18.73 -36.87 19.78
CA TYR A 159 -20.09 -36.34 19.67
C TYR A 159 -21.07 -37.24 18.92
N GLY A 160 -20.63 -38.39 18.39
CA GLY A 160 -21.50 -39.35 17.69
C GLY A 160 -22.03 -38.85 16.35
N ILE A 161 -21.27 -38.02 15.63
CA ILE A 161 -21.60 -37.61 14.26
C ILE A 161 -21.01 -38.64 13.28
N ASP A 162 -21.87 -39.41 12.63
CA ASP A 162 -21.46 -40.46 11.71
C ASP A 162 -20.91 -39.88 10.40
N TYR A 163 -19.65 -40.17 10.11
CA TYR A 163 -19.00 -39.67 8.90
C TYR A 163 -19.01 -40.68 7.75
N THR A 164 -18.86 -40.21 6.52
CA THR A 164 -18.35 -40.97 5.39
C THR A 164 -17.25 -40.15 4.76
N ILE A 165 -16.03 -40.66 4.69
CA ILE A 165 -14.92 -39.97 4.02
C ILE A 165 -14.79 -40.55 2.62
N LEU A 166 -14.85 -39.71 1.61
CA LEU A 166 -14.72 -40.11 0.21
C LEU A 166 -13.45 -39.50 -0.37
N ARG A 167 -12.46 -40.32 -0.70
CA ARG A 167 -11.19 -39.91 -1.32
C ARG A 167 -11.37 -39.90 -2.84
N PHE A 168 -11.59 -38.71 -3.40
CA PHE A 168 -11.88 -38.56 -4.83
C PHE A 168 -10.62 -38.76 -5.69
N GLY A 169 -10.77 -39.52 -6.77
CA GLY A 169 -9.89 -39.49 -7.94
C GLY A 169 -9.95 -38.14 -8.67
N ILE A 170 -9.27 -37.99 -9.81
CA ILE A 170 -9.24 -36.70 -10.52
C ILE A 170 -10.54 -36.51 -11.30
N PRO A 171 -11.44 -35.59 -10.90
CA PRO A 171 -12.73 -35.44 -11.54
C PRO A 171 -12.60 -34.76 -12.90
N TYR A 172 -13.41 -35.20 -13.88
CA TYR A 172 -13.57 -34.51 -15.16
C TYR A 172 -15.00 -34.68 -15.70
N GLY A 173 -15.40 -33.78 -16.59
CA GLY A 173 -16.74 -33.82 -17.21
C GLY A 173 -17.39 -32.45 -17.29
N PRO A 174 -18.69 -32.39 -17.65
CA PRO A 174 -19.44 -31.14 -17.83
C PRO A 174 -19.32 -30.21 -16.62
N ARG A 175 -19.33 -28.89 -16.82
CA ARG A 175 -19.21 -27.86 -15.74
C ARG A 175 -17.81 -27.77 -15.11
N ALA A 176 -16.81 -28.49 -15.63
CA ALA A 176 -15.42 -28.35 -15.20
C ALA A 176 -14.84 -26.97 -15.56
N ARG A 177 -13.83 -26.53 -14.81
CA ARG A 177 -13.09 -25.29 -15.07
C ARG A 177 -12.26 -25.38 -16.36
N GLU A 178 -12.21 -24.31 -17.15
CA GLU A 178 -11.44 -24.24 -18.41
C GLU A 178 -9.95 -24.51 -18.24
N ALA A 179 -9.37 -24.15 -17.08
CA ALA A 179 -7.96 -24.39 -16.77
C ALA A 179 -7.58 -25.87 -16.57
N ALA A 180 -8.55 -26.79 -16.47
CA ALA A 180 -8.27 -28.22 -16.38
C ALA A 180 -7.87 -28.78 -17.76
N VAL A 181 -7.03 -29.82 -17.76
CA VAL A 181 -6.39 -30.32 -19.00
C VAL A 181 -7.40 -30.77 -20.08
N ILE A 182 -8.49 -31.43 -19.69
CA ILE A 182 -9.51 -31.90 -20.64
C ILE A 182 -10.30 -30.72 -21.23
N PRO A 183 -10.89 -29.81 -20.43
CA PRO A 183 -11.45 -28.55 -20.93
C PRO A 183 -10.52 -27.77 -21.83
N ALA A 184 -9.26 -27.57 -21.42
CA ALA A 184 -8.27 -26.84 -22.19
C ALA A 184 -7.98 -27.50 -23.56
N PHE A 185 -7.79 -28.82 -23.59
CA PHE A 185 -7.53 -29.54 -24.84
C PHE A 185 -8.75 -29.53 -25.76
N VAL A 186 -9.94 -29.76 -25.23
CA VAL A 186 -11.18 -29.71 -26.03
C VAL A 186 -11.42 -28.30 -26.57
N GLY A 187 -11.22 -27.25 -25.77
CA GLY A 187 -11.35 -25.86 -26.21
C GLY A 187 -10.37 -25.51 -27.32
N LYS A 188 -9.09 -25.90 -27.19
CA LYS A 188 -8.08 -25.74 -28.24
C LYS A 188 -8.47 -26.49 -29.52
N ALA A 189 -8.86 -27.75 -29.39
CA ALA A 189 -9.26 -28.58 -30.52
C ALA A 189 -10.47 -28.01 -31.26
N LEU A 190 -11.48 -27.50 -30.54
CA LEU A 190 -12.66 -26.87 -31.15
C LEU A 190 -12.31 -25.57 -31.90
N ARG A 191 -11.23 -24.88 -31.53
CA ARG A 191 -10.69 -23.70 -32.25
C ARG A 191 -9.68 -24.06 -33.34
N GLY A 192 -9.36 -25.33 -33.54
CA GLY A 192 -8.33 -25.76 -34.48
C GLY A 192 -6.89 -25.45 -34.03
N GLU A 193 -6.68 -25.17 -32.75
CA GLU A 193 -5.35 -24.88 -32.17
C GLU A 193 -4.61 -26.17 -31.79
N PRO A 194 -3.27 -26.20 -31.88
CA PRO A 194 -2.48 -27.39 -31.55
C PRO A 194 -2.55 -27.76 -30.06
N LEU A 195 -2.64 -29.06 -29.78
CA LEU A 195 -2.60 -29.62 -28.42
C LEU A 195 -1.15 -29.75 -27.96
N THR A 196 -0.78 -29.00 -26.92
CA THR A 196 0.60 -28.98 -26.43
C THR A 196 0.80 -29.97 -25.29
N LEU A 197 1.70 -30.94 -25.49
CA LEU A 197 2.12 -31.93 -24.50
C LEU A 197 3.49 -31.53 -23.95
N ALA A 198 3.63 -31.48 -22.63
CA ALA A 198 4.93 -31.35 -21.98
C ALA A 198 5.54 -32.74 -21.80
N GLY A 199 6.78 -32.93 -22.28
CA GLY A 199 7.41 -34.25 -22.35
C GLY A 199 6.84 -35.11 -23.47
N ASP A 200 6.84 -36.43 -23.29
CA ASP A 200 6.31 -37.41 -24.25
C ASP A 200 4.83 -37.76 -24.00
N GLY A 201 4.18 -37.14 -23.01
CA GLY A 201 2.79 -37.42 -22.67
C GLY A 201 2.56 -38.75 -21.94
N SER A 202 3.61 -39.47 -21.53
CA SER A 202 3.53 -40.76 -20.82
C SER A 202 3.04 -40.65 -19.37
N GLN A 203 3.05 -39.44 -18.81
CA GLN A 203 2.50 -39.17 -17.49
C GLN A 203 1.02 -39.53 -17.48
N SER A 204 0.62 -40.32 -16.50
CA SER A 204 -0.73 -40.87 -16.40
C SER A 204 -1.40 -40.50 -15.09
N ARG A 205 -2.73 -40.46 -15.11
CA ARG A 205 -3.58 -40.20 -13.97
C ARG A 205 -4.85 -41.03 -14.07
N ARG A 206 -5.47 -41.27 -12.93
CA ARG A 206 -6.79 -41.92 -12.83
C ARG A 206 -7.87 -40.85 -12.77
N PHE A 207 -8.49 -40.62 -13.93
CA PHE A 207 -9.62 -39.72 -14.07
C PHE A 207 -10.92 -40.43 -13.74
N VAL A 208 -11.82 -39.76 -13.03
CA VAL A 208 -13.15 -40.27 -12.71
C VAL A 208 -14.18 -39.32 -13.28
N TYR A 209 -15.15 -39.85 -14.01
CA TYR A 209 -16.21 -39.03 -14.59
C TYR A 209 -17.06 -38.42 -13.47
N VAL A 210 -17.37 -37.13 -13.59
CA VAL A 210 -17.97 -36.35 -12.50
C VAL A 210 -19.33 -36.87 -12.05
N GLU A 211 -20.13 -37.44 -12.96
CA GLU A 211 -21.43 -38.00 -12.60
C GLU A 211 -21.30 -39.31 -11.80
N ASP A 212 -20.31 -40.15 -12.12
CA ASP A 212 -20.01 -41.36 -11.34
C ASP A 212 -19.51 -40.95 -9.96
N LEU A 213 -18.61 -39.96 -9.89
CA LEU A 213 -18.12 -39.43 -8.62
C LEU A 213 -19.27 -38.88 -7.76
N ALA A 214 -20.19 -38.13 -8.37
CA ALA A 214 -21.37 -37.58 -7.71
C ALA A 214 -22.33 -38.68 -7.22
N ASP A 215 -22.49 -39.77 -7.98
CA ASP A 215 -23.26 -40.94 -7.54
C ASP A 215 -22.64 -41.59 -6.30
N GLY A 216 -21.30 -41.67 -6.25
CA GLY A 216 -20.57 -42.15 -5.07
C GLY A 216 -20.81 -41.28 -3.83
N VAL A 217 -20.85 -39.95 -3.99
CA VAL A 217 -21.22 -39.02 -2.91
C VAL A 217 -22.65 -39.26 -2.42
N ALA A 218 -23.61 -39.39 -3.35
CA ALA A 218 -25.00 -39.60 -3.00
C ALA A 218 -25.25 -40.97 -2.33
N ARG A 219 -24.51 -42.02 -2.73
CA ARG A 219 -24.48 -43.32 -2.03
C ARG A 219 -23.87 -43.21 -0.64
N GLY A 220 -22.81 -42.40 -0.50
CA GLY A 220 -22.10 -42.17 0.76
C GLY A 220 -22.97 -41.56 1.88
N ILE A 221 -24.15 -41.02 1.56
CA ILE A 221 -25.13 -40.55 2.54
C ILE A 221 -25.79 -41.73 3.29
N GLY A 222 -25.98 -42.87 2.63
CA GLY A 222 -26.71 -44.02 3.19
C GLY A 222 -26.03 -44.69 4.38
N ASP A 223 -26.79 -45.43 5.18
CA ASP A 223 -26.35 -46.02 6.45
C ASP A 223 -25.18 -47.01 6.29
N ALA A 224 -25.13 -47.75 5.17
CA ALA A 224 -24.03 -48.68 4.88
C ALA A 224 -22.64 -48.02 4.87
N ALA A 225 -22.59 -46.71 4.59
CA ALA A 225 -21.37 -45.93 4.53
C ALA A 225 -20.93 -45.32 5.88
N MET A 226 -21.68 -45.54 6.96
CA MET A 226 -21.42 -44.91 8.26
C MET A 226 -20.05 -45.29 8.83
N ASN A 227 -19.28 -44.26 9.20
CA ASN A 227 -17.95 -44.32 9.79
C ASN A 227 -16.91 -45.03 8.90
N ARG A 228 -17.13 -45.01 7.58
CA ARG A 228 -16.26 -45.62 6.59
C ARG A 228 -15.47 -44.58 5.78
N VAL A 229 -14.36 -45.06 5.23
CA VAL A 229 -13.54 -44.37 4.25
C VAL A 229 -13.62 -45.16 2.95
N TYR A 230 -13.86 -44.49 1.83
CA TYR A 230 -13.91 -45.08 0.50
C TYR A 230 -13.06 -44.30 -0.50
N ASN A 231 -12.33 -45.01 -1.35
CA ASN A 231 -11.72 -44.46 -2.55
C ASN A 231 -12.75 -44.44 -3.69
N LEU A 232 -12.88 -43.28 -4.33
CA LEU A 232 -13.70 -43.10 -5.52
C LEU A 232 -12.81 -42.76 -6.71
N ALA A 233 -12.10 -43.76 -7.21
CA ALA A 233 -11.20 -43.64 -8.36
C ALA A 233 -11.53 -44.68 -9.44
N SER A 234 -11.29 -44.31 -10.70
CA SER A 234 -11.34 -45.25 -11.83
C SER A 234 -10.17 -46.24 -11.78
N ASP A 235 -10.39 -47.43 -12.33
CA ASP A 235 -9.38 -48.43 -12.63
C ASP A 235 -8.58 -48.11 -13.90
N GLU A 236 -9.13 -47.28 -14.78
CA GLU A 236 -8.47 -46.80 -15.99
C GLU A 236 -7.31 -45.84 -15.66
N ASN A 237 -6.12 -46.18 -16.17
CA ASN A 237 -4.97 -45.29 -16.12
C ASN A 237 -4.82 -44.56 -17.46
N VAL A 238 -4.99 -43.24 -17.44
CA VAL A 238 -5.05 -42.43 -18.66
C VAL A 238 -3.84 -41.50 -18.72
N THR A 239 -3.05 -41.67 -19.77
CA THR A 239 -1.90 -40.80 -20.09
C THR A 239 -2.34 -39.49 -20.70
N ILE A 240 -1.57 -38.41 -20.53
CA ILE A 240 -1.86 -37.12 -21.18
C ILE A 240 -1.88 -37.26 -22.70
N ARG A 241 -1.05 -38.14 -23.27
CA ARG A 241 -1.12 -38.54 -24.68
C ARG A 241 -2.49 -39.09 -25.05
N GLN A 242 -3.00 -40.06 -24.30
CA GLN A 242 -4.33 -40.63 -24.55
C GLN A 242 -5.44 -39.59 -24.46
N ILE A 243 -5.33 -38.59 -23.56
CA ILE A 243 -6.28 -37.47 -23.53
C ILE A 243 -6.26 -36.72 -24.86
N ALA A 244 -5.08 -36.31 -25.33
CA ALA A 244 -4.93 -35.55 -26.57
C ALA A 244 -5.44 -36.34 -27.79
N GLU A 245 -5.09 -37.62 -27.89
CA GLU A 245 -5.55 -38.51 -28.96
C GLU A 245 -7.08 -38.69 -28.93
N THR A 246 -7.66 -38.92 -27.74
CA THR A 246 -9.12 -39.03 -27.57
C THR A 246 -9.84 -37.75 -28.00
N VAL A 247 -9.29 -36.58 -27.64
CA VAL A 247 -9.88 -35.28 -28.03
C VAL A 247 -9.79 -35.08 -29.54
N ARG A 248 -8.64 -35.38 -30.15
CA ARG A 248 -8.47 -35.32 -31.62
C ARG A 248 -9.49 -36.20 -32.33
N ASP A 249 -9.64 -37.45 -31.89
CA ASP A 249 -10.55 -38.40 -32.54
C ASP A 249 -12.03 -37.97 -32.44
N LEU A 250 -12.40 -37.24 -31.38
CA LEU A 250 -13.78 -36.77 -31.15
C LEU A 250 -14.10 -35.40 -31.81
N VAL A 251 -13.12 -34.51 -31.89
CA VAL A 251 -13.33 -33.14 -32.37
C VAL A 251 -12.98 -32.99 -33.85
N GLY A 252 -11.92 -33.66 -34.32
CA GLY A 252 -11.39 -33.56 -35.68
C GLY A 252 -9.85 -33.58 -35.70
N ASP A 253 -9.26 -33.56 -36.90
CA ASP A 253 -7.81 -33.63 -37.06
C ASP A 253 -7.13 -32.34 -36.54
N VAL A 254 -6.49 -32.45 -35.38
CA VAL A 254 -5.82 -31.36 -34.64
C VAL A 254 -4.38 -31.77 -34.36
N GLU A 255 -3.44 -30.86 -34.64
CA GLU A 255 -2.01 -31.10 -34.46
C GLU A 255 -1.66 -31.30 -32.97
N ILE A 256 -0.81 -32.29 -32.66
CA ILE A 256 -0.28 -32.54 -31.31
C ILE A 256 1.20 -32.13 -31.30
N GLN A 257 1.54 -31.11 -30.51
CA GLN A 257 2.89 -30.57 -30.38
C GLN A 257 3.54 -30.96 -29.05
N TYR A 258 4.82 -31.30 -29.08
CA TYR A 258 5.59 -31.68 -27.89
C TYR A 258 6.50 -30.54 -27.45
N THR A 259 6.55 -30.30 -26.14
CA THR A 259 7.41 -29.31 -25.48
C THR A 259 8.29 -29.99 -24.43
N PRO A 260 9.39 -29.38 -23.97
CA PRO A 260 10.24 -29.98 -22.94
C PRO A 260 9.45 -30.37 -21.67
N ALA A 261 9.82 -31.50 -21.06
CA ALA A 261 9.16 -32.00 -19.85
C ALA A 261 9.30 -31.01 -18.68
N ARG A 262 8.25 -30.91 -17.85
CA ARG A 262 8.29 -30.10 -16.62
C ARG A 262 8.97 -30.89 -15.50
N PRO A 263 9.82 -30.28 -14.67
CA PRO A 263 10.39 -30.97 -13.50
C PRO A 263 9.29 -31.33 -12.49
N GLY A 264 9.30 -32.57 -11.98
CA GLY A 264 8.43 -33.00 -10.87
C GLY A 264 7.05 -33.52 -11.26
N ASP A 265 6.85 -34.00 -12.50
CA ASP A 265 5.56 -34.56 -12.91
C ASP A 265 5.36 -35.99 -12.32
N PHE A 266 4.56 -36.09 -11.25
CA PHE A 266 4.36 -37.30 -10.46
C PHE A 266 3.35 -38.26 -11.12
N GLY A 267 3.69 -39.54 -11.31
CA GLY A 267 2.85 -40.53 -12.03
C GLY A 267 1.54 -40.97 -11.35
N GLY A 268 1.21 -40.44 -10.16
CA GLY A 268 0.05 -40.89 -9.38
C GLY A 268 0.27 -42.27 -8.73
N LYS A 269 -0.71 -42.72 -7.94
CA LYS A 269 -0.74 -44.06 -7.32
C LYS A 269 -1.87 -44.90 -7.90
N ILE A 270 -1.73 -46.22 -7.88
CA ILE A 270 -2.78 -47.18 -8.23
C ILE A 270 -3.71 -47.31 -7.02
N VAL A 271 -4.88 -46.68 -7.09
CA VAL A 271 -5.84 -46.64 -5.98
C VAL A 271 -6.92 -47.69 -6.17
N CYS A 272 -7.12 -48.56 -5.18
CA CYS A 272 -8.17 -49.58 -5.17
C CYS A 272 -9.50 -49.00 -4.67
N SER A 273 -10.58 -49.20 -5.43
CA SER A 273 -11.96 -48.78 -5.08
C SER A 273 -12.88 -49.98 -4.75
N GLN A 274 -12.35 -51.19 -4.57
CA GLN A 274 -13.15 -52.41 -4.37
C GLN A 274 -14.06 -52.35 -3.12
N ARG A 275 -13.67 -51.58 -2.10
CA ARG A 275 -14.51 -51.39 -0.92
C ARG A 275 -15.80 -50.65 -1.26
N ALA A 276 -15.70 -49.59 -2.07
CA ALA A 276 -16.86 -48.84 -2.55
C ALA A 276 -17.78 -49.72 -3.42
N GLU A 277 -17.20 -50.61 -4.23
CA GLU A 277 -17.97 -51.57 -5.03
C GLU A 277 -18.74 -52.56 -4.14
N ARG A 278 -18.06 -53.22 -3.20
CA ARG A 278 -18.67 -54.23 -2.33
C ARG A 278 -19.72 -53.67 -1.38
N GLU A 279 -19.47 -52.50 -0.80
CA GLU A 279 -20.30 -51.96 0.29
C GLU A 279 -21.32 -50.93 -0.18
N LEU A 280 -21.01 -50.12 -1.21
CA LEU A 280 -21.91 -49.10 -1.74
C LEU A 280 -22.54 -49.49 -3.08
N GLY A 281 -22.08 -50.56 -3.72
CA GLY A 281 -22.43 -50.89 -5.10
C GLY A 281 -22.00 -49.78 -6.06
N TRP A 282 -20.88 -49.11 -5.77
CA TRP A 282 -20.35 -48.02 -6.58
C TRP A 282 -19.15 -48.49 -7.41
N SER A 283 -19.14 -48.14 -8.68
CA SER A 283 -17.98 -48.26 -9.57
C SER A 283 -17.92 -47.05 -10.49
N ALA A 284 -16.73 -46.74 -11.02
CA ALA A 284 -16.56 -45.74 -12.07
C ALA A 284 -17.08 -46.32 -13.41
N ALA A 285 -18.40 -46.26 -13.59
CA ALA A 285 -19.09 -46.97 -14.67
C ALA A 285 -18.89 -46.34 -16.06
N THR A 286 -18.48 -45.07 -16.14
CA THR A 286 -18.29 -44.34 -17.39
C THR A 286 -16.85 -44.47 -17.88
N PRO A 287 -16.61 -45.13 -19.03
CA PRO A 287 -15.26 -45.24 -19.58
C PRO A 287 -14.67 -43.87 -19.93
N PHE A 288 -13.34 -43.74 -19.91
CA PHE A 288 -12.70 -42.43 -20.09
C PHE A 288 -13.15 -41.71 -21.38
N SER A 289 -13.08 -42.43 -22.50
CA SER A 289 -13.43 -41.93 -23.84
C SER A 289 -14.89 -41.48 -23.95
N GLU A 290 -15.81 -42.22 -23.35
CA GLU A 290 -17.24 -41.87 -23.31
C GLU A 290 -17.46 -40.60 -22.47
N GLY A 291 -16.78 -40.48 -21.32
CA GLY A 291 -16.86 -39.26 -20.51
C GLY A 291 -16.34 -38.02 -21.24
N VAL A 292 -15.26 -38.15 -22.04
CA VAL A 292 -14.75 -37.04 -22.86
C VAL A 292 -15.72 -36.71 -23.99
N LYS A 293 -16.31 -37.72 -24.64
CA LYS A 293 -17.34 -37.52 -25.66
C LYS A 293 -18.53 -36.72 -25.12
N ARG A 294 -19.07 -37.10 -23.96
CA ARG A 294 -20.15 -36.36 -23.30
C ARG A 294 -19.75 -34.94 -22.94
N TYR A 295 -18.50 -34.72 -22.53
CA TYR A 295 -17.97 -33.38 -22.30
C TYR A 295 -17.92 -32.53 -23.58
N VAL A 296 -17.44 -33.09 -24.69
CA VAL A 296 -17.40 -32.41 -26.01
C VAL A 296 -18.81 -32.06 -26.48
N GLU A 297 -19.76 -32.99 -26.38
CA GLU A 297 -21.16 -32.77 -26.74
C GLU A 297 -21.79 -31.67 -25.86
N TRP A 298 -21.56 -31.73 -24.55
CA TRP A 298 -21.99 -30.68 -23.64
C TRP A 298 -21.39 -29.32 -24.02
N ARG A 299 -20.08 -29.25 -24.28
CA ARG A 299 -19.39 -28.00 -24.66
C ARG A 299 -19.97 -27.40 -25.94
N ARG A 300 -20.16 -28.22 -26.98
CA ARG A 300 -20.81 -27.79 -28.24
C ARG A 300 -22.23 -27.27 -28.01
N SER A 301 -23.00 -27.90 -27.11
CA SER A 301 -24.33 -27.42 -26.75
C SER A 301 -24.30 -26.05 -26.06
N GLN A 302 -23.31 -25.80 -25.20
CA GLN A 302 -23.15 -24.50 -24.53
C GLN A 302 -22.74 -23.41 -25.53
N ASP A 303 -21.81 -23.70 -26.44
CA ASP A 303 -21.39 -22.76 -27.49
C ASP A 303 -22.57 -22.42 -28.42
N ALA A 304 -23.42 -23.40 -28.76
CA ALA A 304 -24.63 -23.15 -29.54
C ALA A 304 -25.66 -22.26 -28.80
N VAL A 305 -25.85 -22.48 -27.50
CA VAL A 305 -26.73 -21.62 -26.67
C VAL A 305 -26.15 -20.21 -26.51
N ALA A 306 -24.82 -20.08 -26.40
CA ALA A 306 -24.13 -18.80 -26.35
C ALA A 306 -24.26 -18.03 -27.68
N ALA A 307 -24.07 -18.71 -28.82
CA ALA A 307 -24.22 -18.12 -30.16
C ALA A 307 -25.65 -17.62 -30.44
N VAL A 308 -26.67 -18.33 -29.97
CA VAL A 308 -28.08 -17.86 -30.05
C VAL A 308 -28.28 -16.62 -29.17
N ARG A 309 -27.70 -16.56 -27.97
CA ARG A 309 -27.76 -15.39 -27.08
C ARG A 309 -27.01 -14.18 -27.63
N GLU A 310 -25.86 -14.40 -28.27
CA GLU A 310 -25.10 -13.35 -28.95
C GLU A 310 -25.82 -12.83 -30.21
N ALA A 311 -26.48 -13.71 -30.97
CA ALA A 311 -27.33 -13.32 -32.10
C ALA A 311 -28.57 -12.51 -31.68
N GLU A 312 -29.10 -12.73 -30.46
CA GLU A 312 -30.19 -11.95 -29.87
C GLU A 312 -29.72 -10.62 -29.24
N ALA A 313 -28.42 -10.47 -28.96
CA ALA A 313 -27.83 -9.30 -28.31
C ALA A 313 -26.94 -8.49 -29.28
N VAL A 314 -27.56 -7.81 -30.26
CA VAL A 314 -26.81 -6.95 -31.20
C VAL A 314 -26.36 -5.63 -30.54
N ILE A 315 -25.06 -5.48 -30.29
CA ILE A 315 -24.32 -4.19 -30.25
C ILE A 315 -22.94 -4.43 -30.91
N PRO A 316 -22.50 -3.62 -31.90
CA PRO A 316 -21.30 -3.93 -32.70
C PRO A 316 -20.01 -3.33 -32.10
N ALA A 317 -18.93 -4.12 -31.99
CA ALA A 317 -17.54 -3.71 -32.32
C ALA A 317 -16.48 -4.78 -31.98
N GLY A 318 -15.62 -5.07 -32.96
CA GLY A 318 -14.17 -5.34 -32.80
C GLY A 318 -13.72 -6.76 -32.42
N GLU A 319 -13.07 -7.46 -33.35
CA GLU A 319 -12.39 -8.76 -33.13
C GLU A 319 -11.15 -8.62 -32.20
N PRO A 320 -10.94 -9.54 -31.23
CA PRO A 320 -9.67 -9.67 -30.51
C PRO A 320 -8.69 -10.65 -31.17
N ASP A 321 -7.42 -10.25 -31.30
CA ASP A 321 -6.29 -11.04 -31.80
C ASP A 321 -5.96 -12.27 -30.93
N ALA A 322 -5.86 -13.45 -31.57
CA ALA A 322 -5.72 -14.77 -30.95
C ALA A 322 -4.28 -15.19 -30.57
N GLU A 323 -3.28 -14.30 -30.59
CA GLU A 323 -1.86 -14.65 -30.34
C GLU A 323 -1.21 -13.98 -29.11
N ALA A 324 -1.97 -13.27 -28.27
CA ALA A 324 -1.39 -12.50 -27.17
C ALA A 324 -0.99 -13.36 -25.95
N LYS A 325 0.23 -13.17 -25.44
CA LYS A 325 0.66 -13.71 -24.13
C LYS A 325 -0.26 -13.19 -23.01
N PRO A 326 -0.50 -13.98 -21.95
CA PRO A 326 -1.36 -13.58 -20.84
C PRO A 326 -0.86 -12.29 -20.19
N ARG A 327 -1.75 -11.29 -20.08
CA ARG A 327 -1.42 -9.96 -19.56
C ARG A 327 -1.09 -10.02 -18.08
N LYS A 328 0.05 -9.47 -17.66
CA LYS A 328 0.44 -9.36 -16.25
C LYS A 328 -0.05 -8.04 -15.65
N VAL A 329 -0.98 -8.13 -14.70
CA VAL A 329 -1.57 -6.96 -14.04
C VAL A 329 -1.08 -6.89 -12.59
N LEU A 330 -0.45 -5.78 -12.21
CA LEU A 330 0.00 -5.54 -10.84
C LEU A 330 -0.90 -4.52 -10.14
N ILE A 331 -1.65 -4.96 -9.14
CA ILE A 331 -2.48 -4.10 -8.30
C ILE A 331 -1.69 -3.75 -7.03
N ILE A 332 -1.49 -2.47 -6.78
CA ILE A 332 -0.73 -1.97 -5.63
C ILE A 332 -1.68 -1.23 -4.67
N SER A 333 -1.92 -1.85 -3.50
CA SER A 333 -2.77 -1.34 -2.41
C SER A 333 -1.93 -0.88 -1.21
N ALA A 334 -2.57 -0.58 -0.08
CA ALA A 334 -1.95 -0.39 1.23
C ALA A 334 -2.82 -0.96 2.35
N ASP A 335 -2.21 -1.60 3.34
CA ASP A 335 -2.86 -2.22 4.51
C ASP A 335 -3.27 -1.22 5.60
N ILE A 336 -3.82 -0.07 5.19
CA ILE A 336 -4.33 0.99 6.08
C ILE A 336 -5.86 0.88 6.17
N GLY A 337 -6.33 -0.28 6.63
CA GLY A 337 -7.77 -0.59 6.79
C GLY A 337 -8.44 -1.14 5.54
N GLU A 338 -9.70 -1.60 5.68
CA GLU A 338 -10.43 -2.30 4.61
C GLU A 338 -10.82 -1.40 3.43
N GLY A 339 -10.74 -0.08 3.57
CA GLY A 339 -11.13 0.88 2.52
C GLY A 339 -10.26 0.84 1.25
N HIS A 340 -9.05 0.26 1.31
CA HIS A 340 -8.14 0.14 0.16
C HIS A 340 -7.99 -1.30 -0.35
N ASP A 341 -7.98 -2.28 0.56
CA ASP A 341 -7.78 -3.69 0.21
C ASP A 341 -9.03 -4.34 -0.39
N LEU A 342 -10.25 -3.96 0.04
CA LEU A 342 -11.48 -4.41 -0.59
C LEU A 342 -11.56 -3.99 -2.07
N PRO A 343 -11.34 -2.71 -2.43
CA PRO A 343 -11.32 -2.31 -3.83
C PRO A 343 -10.21 -3.01 -4.62
N ALA A 344 -9.03 -3.24 -4.04
CA ALA A 344 -7.97 -3.99 -4.73
C ALA A 344 -8.40 -5.42 -5.08
N ARG A 345 -9.04 -6.12 -4.15
CA ARG A 345 -9.60 -7.46 -4.39
C ARG A 345 -10.76 -7.44 -5.38
N ALA A 346 -11.61 -6.42 -5.34
CA ALA A 346 -12.71 -6.27 -6.29
C ALA A 346 -12.20 -6.05 -7.72
N VAL A 347 -11.25 -5.13 -7.92
CA VAL A 347 -10.62 -4.91 -9.24
C VAL A 347 -9.90 -6.17 -9.71
N ALA A 348 -9.23 -6.92 -8.83
CA ALA A 348 -8.60 -8.19 -9.21
C ALA A 348 -9.61 -9.20 -9.75
N ARG A 349 -10.77 -9.33 -9.09
CA ARG A 349 -11.87 -10.19 -9.57
C ARG A 349 -12.40 -9.71 -10.92
N GLU A 350 -12.59 -8.41 -11.09
CA GLU A 350 -13.01 -7.84 -12.38
C GLU A 350 -12.05 -8.24 -13.51
N PHE A 351 -10.73 -8.24 -13.26
CA PHE A 351 -9.78 -8.72 -14.27
C PHE A 351 -9.93 -10.21 -14.58
N HIS A 352 -10.17 -11.06 -13.57
CA HIS A 352 -10.38 -12.49 -13.81
C HIS A 352 -11.70 -12.78 -14.54
N ASP A 353 -12.72 -11.95 -14.30
CA ASP A 353 -14.02 -12.08 -14.94
C ASP A 353 -13.97 -11.63 -16.42
N GLU A 354 -13.17 -10.60 -16.75
CA GLU A 354 -13.11 -9.98 -18.09
C GLU A 354 -11.98 -10.56 -18.97
N ASP A 355 -10.87 -10.99 -18.37
CA ASP A 355 -9.73 -11.64 -19.03
C ASP A 355 -9.27 -12.82 -18.17
N PRO A 356 -9.87 -14.02 -18.36
CA PRO A 356 -9.55 -15.21 -17.56
C PRO A 356 -8.07 -15.64 -17.63
N ASP A 357 -7.35 -15.21 -18.66
CA ASP A 357 -5.93 -15.51 -18.87
C ASP A 357 -5.01 -14.45 -18.21
N ALA A 358 -5.54 -13.34 -17.70
CA ALA A 358 -4.76 -12.31 -17.04
C ALA A 358 -4.12 -12.81 -15.74
N GLN A 359 -2.81 -12.59 -15.60
CA GLN A 359 -2.07 -12.88 -14.37
C GLN A 359 -2.11 -11.66 -13.45
N VAL A 360 -2.99 -11.69 -12.45
CA VAL A 360 -3.16 -10.57 -11.52
C VAL A 360 -2.41 -10.81 -10.21
N SER A 361 -1.58 -9.85 -9.80
CA SER A 361 -0.90 -9.85 -8.50
C SER A 361 -1.35 -8.65 -7.66
N ILE A 362 -1.79 -8.89 -6.42
CA ILE A 362 -2.09 -7.81 -5.46
C ILE A 362 -0.94 -7.70 -4.47
N VAL A 363 -0.35 -6.51 -4.35
CA VAL A 363 0.77 -6.25 -3.45
C VAL A 363 0.53 -5.03 -2.58
N ASN A 364 1.04 -5.08 -1.35
CA ASN A 364 1.04 -3.92 -0.48
C ASN A 364 2.24 -3.00 -0.81
N GLY A 365 1.96 -1.81 -1.32
CA GLY A 365 2.96 -0.83 -1.68
C GLY A 365 3.62 -0.14 -0.48
N LEU A 366 2.97 -0.11 0.68
CA LEU A 366 3.44 0.65 1.84
C LEU A 366 4.75 0.12 2.44
N PRO A 367 4.94 -1.20 2.66
CA PRO A 367 6.24 -1.78 3.04
C PRO A 367 7.32 -1.51 2.00
N ALA A 368 6.96 -1.56 0.71
CA ALA A 368 7.89 -1.31 -0.38
C ALA A 368 8.39 0.14 -0.38
N MET A 369 7.60 1.11 0.09
CA MET A 369 8.03 2.50 0.19
C MET A 369 8.98 2.79 1.38
N GLY A 370 9.25 1.81 2.24
CA GLY A 370 10.29 1.83 3.26
C GLY A 370 9.78 2.00 4.69
N LYS A 371 10.48 1.36 5.64
CA LYS A 371 10.08 1.22 7.06
C LYS A 371 9.69 2.53 7.75
N ILE A 372 10.44 3.61 7.53
CA ILE A 372 10.16 4.92 8.14
C ILE A 372 8.79 5.44 7.66
N LEU A 373 8.55 5.40 6.35
CA LEU A 373 7.30 5.90 5.79
C LEU A 373 6.13 4.98 6.17
N SER A 374 6.32 3.66 6.17
CA SER A 374 5.31 2.70 6.61
C SER A 374 4.91 2.95 8.07
N HIS A 375 5.89 3.13 8.96
CA HIS A 375 5.64 3.42 10.38
C HIS A 375 4.92 4.77 10.56
N VAL A 376 5.40 5.83 9.90
CA VAL A 376 4.77 7.16 9.98
C VAL A 376 3.33 7.12 9.47
N LEU A 377 3.06 6.50 8.32
CA LEU A 377 1.71 6.48 7.74
C LEU A 377 0.77 5.48 8.41
N ARG A 378 1.25 4.36 8.95
CA ARG A 378 0.42 3.33 9.59
C ARG A 378 0.22 3.59 11.08
N GLU A 379 1.32 3.64 11.83
CA GLU A 379 1.27 3.69 13.29
C GLU A 379 0.87 5.08 13.81
N SER A 380 1.37 6.16 13.18
CA SER A 380 0.94 7.51 13.56
C SER A 380 -0.53 7.73 13.26
N SER A 381 -1.05 7.21 12.14
CA SER A 381 -2.47 7.35 11.81
C SER A 381 -3.36 6.64 12.83
N ALA A 382 -3.04 5.38 13.18
CA ALA A 382 -3.79 4.64 14.20
C ALA A 382 -3.74 5.32 15.59
N PHE A 383 -2.57 5.85 15.97
CA PHE A 383 -2.42 6.60 17.23
C PHE A 383 -3.21 7.92 17.20
N MET A 384 -3.06 8.72 16.15
CA MET A 384 -3.72 10.02 16.03
C MET A 384 -5.23 9.89 15.97
N PHE A 385 -5.77 8.87 15.26
CA PHE A 385 -7.20 8.60 15.24
C PHE A 385 -7.78 8.27 16.60
N ARG A 386 -7.00 7.59 17.46
CA ARG A 386 -7.48 7.15 18.77
C ARG A 386 -7.31 8.21 19.86
N TRP A 387 -6.24 9.00 19.81
CA TRP A 387 -5.85 9.85 20.95
C TRP A 387 -5.82 11.35 20.63
N ILE A 388 -5.54 11.77 19.39
CA ILE A 388 -5.40 13.20 19.03
C ILE A 388 -6.04 13.52 17.66
N PRO A 389 -7.37 13.37 17.49
CA PRO A 389 -8.03 13.51 16.18
C PRO A 389 -7.93 14.93 15.59
N TRP A 390 -7.90 15.96 16.45
CA TRP A 390 -7.75 17.36 16.01
C TRP A 390 -6.39 17.62 15.35
N TRP A 391 -5.34 16.92 15.77
CA TRP A 391 -4.00 17.07 15.20
C TRP A 391 -3.93 16.43 13.81
N PHE A 392 -4.55 15.25 13.63
CA PHE A 392 -4.71 14.65 12.30
C PHE A 392 -5.44 15.60 11.34
N ASP A 393 -6.51 16.23 11.82
CA ASP A 393 -7.27 17.19 11.03
C ASP A 393 -6.45 18.43 10.64
N PHE A 394 -5.69 18.98 11.60
CA PHE A 394 -4.76 20.07 11.35
C PHE A 394 -3.69 19.69 10.32
N GLN A 395 -3.06 18.52 10.46
CA GLN A 395 -2.08 18.01 9.50
C GLN A 395 -2.69 17.81 8.11
N TYR A 396 -3.89 17.24 8.04
CA TYR A 396 -4.59 17.04 6.77
C TYR A 396 -4.87 18.37 6.07
N ARG A 397 -5.39 19.37 6.79
CA ARG A 397 -5.56 20.74 6.24
C ARG A 397 -4.24 21.33 5.81
N LEU A 398 -3.20 21.20 6.63
CA LEU A 398 -1.87 21.69 6.31
C LEU A 398 -1.37 21.09 4.99
N PHE A 399 -1.53 19.79 4.76
CA PHE A 399 -1.10 19.14 3.53
C PHE A 399 -2.03 19.38 2.33
N MET A 400 -3.34 19.54 2.56
CA MET A 400 -4.33 19.64 1.48
C MET A 400 -4.67 21.07 1.10
N GLU A 401 -4.55 22.08 1.97
CA GLU A 401 -4.92 23.47 1.67
C GLU A 401 -3.70 24.33 1.28
N LEU A 402 -2.53 24.11 1.91
CA LEU A 402 -1.34 24.91 1.65
C LEU A 402 -0.48 24.31 0.53
N GLY A 403 -0.25 25.07 -0.55
CA GLY A 403 0.54 24.63 -1.70
C GLY A 403 1.97 24.16 -1.38
N PRO A 404 2.77 24.89 -0.58
CA PRO A 404 4.15 24.52 -0.27
C PRO A 404 4.29 23.19 0.50
N THR A 405 3.44 22.97 1.49
CA THR A 405 3.42 21.74 2.30
C THR A 405 2.90 20.56 1.49
N ARG A 406 1.89 20.76 0.63
CA ARG A 406 1.42 19.76 -0.32
C ARG A 406 2.52 19.31 -1.27
N TRP A 407 3.26 20.28 -1.83
CA TRP A 407 4.42 20.01 -2.68
C TRP A 407 5.49 19.22 -1.92
N MET A 408 5.78 19.63 -0.68
CA MET A 408 6.78 18.98 0.17
C MET A 408 6.38 17.54 0.53
N ALA A 409 5.13 17.29 0.91
CA ALA A 409 4.62 15.96 1.20
C ALA A 409 4.76 15.02 0.00
N ARG A 410 4.35 15.45 -1.20
CA ARG A 410 4.57 14.68 -2.44
C ARG A 410 6.05 14.42 -2.71
N ARG A 411 6.93 15.40 -2.43
CA ARG A 411 8.38 15.24 -2.59
C ARG A 411 8.96 14.22 -1.61
N LEU A 412 8.55 14.24 -0.35
CA LEU A 412 8.97 13.25 0.65
C LEU A 412 8.49 11.85 0.27
N LEU A 413 7.21 11.69 -0.12
CA LEU A 413 6.67 10.42 -0.64
C LEU A 413 7.52 9.89 -1.79
N TRP A 414 7.90 10.76 -2.74
CA TRP A 414 8.78 10.37 -3.84
C TRP A 414 10.19 9.99 -3.35
N ILE A 415 10.84 10.82 -2.52
CA ILE A 415 12.23 10.59 -2.05
C ILE A 415 12.35 9.22 -1.38
N PHE A 416 11.43 8.90 -0.47
CA PHE A 416 11.48 7.65 0.29
C PHE A 416 10.89 6.46 -0.50
N GLY A 417 9.77 6.66 -1.21
CA GLY A 417 9.03 5.56 -1.82
C GLY A 417 9.57 5.05 -3.15
N HIS A 418 10.17 5.91 -3.99
CA HIS A 418 10.40 5.58 -5.40
C HIS A 418 11.33 4.39 -5.64
N ARG A 419 12.38 4.20 -4.82
CA ARG A 419 13.37 3.13 -5.03
C ARG A 419 12.79 1.76 -4.72
N GLY A 420 12.07 1.64 -3.62
CA GLY A 420 11.49 0.38 -3.22
C GLY A 420 10.28 0.00 -4.07
N LEU A 421 9.44 0.98 -4.44
CA LEU A 421 8.34 0.73 -5.38
C LEU A 421 8.85 0.29 -6.76
N MET A 422 9.94 0.89 -7.28
CA MET A 422 10.57 0.42 -8.53
C MET A 422 11.15 -1.00 -8.43
N ARG A 423 11.69 -1.40 -7.26
CA ARG A 423 12.14 -2.77 -7.04
C ARG A 423 10.97 -3.76 -7.04
N LEU A 424 9.88 -3.39 -6.37
CA LEU A 424 8.64 -4.17 -6.33
C LEU A 424 8.09 -4.37 -7.75
N ILE A 425 7.98 -3.30 -8.53
CA ILE A 425 7.48 -3.35 -9.92
C ILE A 425 8.38 -4.26 -10.78
N ARG A 426 9.70 -4.10 -10.71
CA ARG A 426 10.64 -4.95 -11.48
C ARG A 426 10.56 -6.42 -11.10
N ALA A 427 10.26 -6.75 -9.85
CA ALA A 427 10.14 -8.13 -9.40
C ALA A 427 8.90 -8.84 -9.99
N HIS A 428 7.86 -8.08 -10.33
CA HIS A 428 6.62 -8.62 -10.89
C HIS A 428 6.55 -8.51 -12.41
N ASP A 429 7.41 -7.69 -13.03
CA ASP A 429 7.48 -7.47 -14.47
C ASP A 429 6.08 -7.26 -15.13
N PRO A 430 5.29 -6.27 -14.67
CA PRO A 430 3.91 -6.14 -15.11
C PRO A 430 3.77 -5.42 -16.44
N ASP A 431 2.74 -5.81 -17.21
CA ASP A 431 2.30 -5.10 -18.41
C ASP A 431 1.46 -3.87 -18.05
N GLN A 432 0.76 -3.90 -16.90
CA GLN A 432 -0.12 -2.83 -16.43
C GLN A 432 -0.10 -2.73 -14.90
N ILE A 433 -0.22 -1.51 -14.37
CA ILE A 433 -0.26 -1.26 -12.92
C ILE A 433 -1.55 -0.53 -12.53
N VAL A 434 -2.25 -1.02 -11.51
CA VAL A 434 -3.42 -0.36 -10.93
C VAL A 434 -3.14 -0.01 -9.48
N SER A 435 -3.39 1.24 -9.09
CA SER A 435 -3.23 1.72 -7.72
C SER A 435 -4.58 1.99 -7.07
N THR A 436 -4.79 1.44 -5.87
CA THR A 436 -5.97 1.71 -5.02
C THR A 436 -5.63 2.57 -3.80
N TYR A 437 -4.41 3.14 -3.77
CA TYR A 437 -3.92 3.93 -2.64
C TYR A 437 -3.28 5.27 -3.09
N PRO A 438 -3.67 6.42 -2.52
CA PRO A 438 -3.23 7.75 -2.98
C PRO A 438 -1.71 7.97 -2.87
N GLY A 439 -1.06 7.47 -1.81
CA GLY A 439 0.40 7.64 -1.65
C GLY A 439 1.19 6.91 -2.75
N VAL A 440 0.72 5.74 -3.17
CA VAL A 440 1.30 4.96 -4.27
C VAL A 440 1.03 5.65 -5.60
N THR A 441 -0.20 6.09 -5.84
CA THR A 441 -0.58 6.82 -7.07
C THR A 441 0.30 8.05 -7.30
N ALA A 442 0.56 8.84 -6.25
CA ALA A 442 1.43 10.01 -6.33
C ALA A 442 2.86 9.65 -6.76
N VAL A 443 3.43 8.55 -6.25
CA VAL A 443 4.79 8.11 -6.60
C VAL A 443 4.86 7.49 -7.99
N LEU A 444 3.89 6.65 -8.37
CA LEU A 444 3.78 6.09 -9.72
C LEU A 444 3.67 7.20 -10.77
N GLY A 445 2.82 8.18 -10.52
CA GLY A 445 2.64 9.33 -11.41
C GLY A 445 3.94 10.13 -11.58
N ASP A 446 4.73 10.29 -10.52
CA ASP A 446 6.03 10.98 -10.58
C ASP A 446 7.09 10.14 -11.34
N LEU A 447 7.07 8.80 -11.19
CA LEU A 447 7.94 7.87 -11.93
C LEU A 447 7.66 7.92 -13.44
N ARG A 448 6.38 7.80 -13.83
CA ARG A 448 5.90 7.94 -15.21
C ARG A 448 6.27 9.28 -15.82
N ARG A 449 5.94 10.38 -15.13
CA ARG A 449 6.18 11.75 -15.61
C ARG A 449 7.66 12.04 -15.84
N ARG A 450 8.54 11.40 -15.04
CA ARG A 450 9.99 11.49 -15.14
C ARG A 450 10.60 10.42 -16.04
N GLY A 451 9.81 9.66 -16.81
CA GLY A 451 10.26 8.62 -17.74
C GLY A 451 11.16 7.58 -17.07
N ARG A 452 10.85 7.21 -15.82
CA ARG A 452 11.53 6.13 -15.08
C ARG A 452 10.71 4.83 -15.06
N LEU A 453 9.47 4.90 -15.52
CA LEU A 453 8.53 3.80 -15.61
C LEU A 453 7.75 3.99 -16.91
N ASP A 454 7.79 3.00 -17.78
CA ASP A 454 7.12 3.03 -19.08
C ASP A 454 5.82 2.22 -19.08
N VAL A 455 5.66 1.32 -18.09
CA VAL A 455 4.44 0.54 -17.85
C VAL A 455 3.24 1.48 -17.62
N PRO A 456 2.10 1.30 -18.32
CA PRO A 456 0.86 2.02 -18.06
C PRO A 456 0.41 1.90 -16.60
N CYS A 457 -0.02 3.03 -16.03
CA CYS A 457 -0.44 3.14 -14.65
C CYS A 457 -1.84 3.74 -14.55
N TYR A 458 -2.67 3.12 -13.74
CA TYR A 458 -4.06 3.51 -13.51
C TYR A 458 -4.31 3.74 -12.02
N SER A 459 -5.31 4.55 -11.68
CA SER A 459 -5.80 4.63 -10.30
C SER A 459 -7.28 4.35 -10.20
N SER A 460 -7.67 3.55 -9.22
CA SER A 460 -9.07 3.32 -8.84
C SER A 460 -9.35 4.13 -7.58
N ILE A 461 -10.18 5.16 -7.72
CA ILE A 461 -10.46 6.19 -6.72
C ILE A 461 -11.83 5.91 -6.10
N THR A 462 -11.84 5.59 -4.81
CA THR A 462 -13.05 5.32 -4.03
C THR A 462 -13.51 6.49 -3.19
N ASP A 463 -12.64 7.49 -2.98
CA ASP A 463 -12.95 8.69 -2.21
C ASP A 463 -13.73 9.70 -3.08
N LEU A 464 -14.63 10.46 -2.45
CA LEU A 464 -15.46 11.45 -3.13
C LEU A 464 -14.77 12.82 -3.28
N ALA A 465 -13.82 13.15 -2.42
CA ALA A 465 -13.16 14.45 -2.38
C ALA A 465 -11.76 14.39 -1.76
N GLY A 466 -10.95 15.42 -1.95
CA GLY A 466 -9.57 15.45 -1.43
C GLY A 466 -8.62 14.63 -2.30
N LEU A 467 -8.81 14.67 -3.61
CA LEU A 467 -8.27 13.72 -4.57
C LEU A 467 -6.86 14.06 -5.07
N TYR A 468 -6.19 15.03 -4.44
CA TYR A 468 -4.87 15.51 -4.87
C TYR A 468 -3.80 14.42 -4.98
N PHE A 469 -3.78 13.49 -4.03
CA PHE A 469 -2.85 12.37 -4.06
C PHE A 469 -3.42 11.16 -4.82
N TRP A 470 -4.73 11.09 -5.01
CA TRP A 470 -5.42 10.08 -5.81
C TRP A 470 -5.27 10.30 -7.32
N ALA A 471 -4.98 11.53 -7.75
CA ALA A 471 -4.84 11.91 -9.14
C ALA A 471 -3.47 12.49 -9.48
N HIS A 472 -2.95 12.17 -10.66
CA HIS A 472 -1.67 12.72 -11.11
C HIS A 472 -1.57 12.79 -12.65
N PRO A 473 -1.00 13.86 -13.25
CA PRO A 473 -0.82 13.97 -14.71
C PRO A 473 0.04 12.90 -15.38
N GLY A 474 0.70 12.05 -14.58
CA GLY A 474 1.53 10.95 -15.07
C GLY A 474 0.81 9.60 -15.06
N ILE A 475 -0.42 9.55 -14.57
CA ILE A 475 -1.28 8.38 -14.55
C ILE A 475 -2.17 8.43 -15.80
N ASP A 476 -2.34 7.29 -16.44
CA ASP A 476 -2.95 7.14 -17.76
C ASP A 476 -4.47 7.34 -17.70
N LEU A 477 -5.16 6.72 -16.74
CA LEU A 477 -6.57 7.00 -16.42
C LEU A 477 -6.85 6.88 -14.92
N HIS A 478 -7.88 7.60 -14.49
CA HIS A 478 -8.39 7.62 -13.12
C HIS A 478 -9.84 7.15 -13.13
N PHE A 479 -10.12 6.04 -12.47
CA PHE A 479 -11.44 5.44 -12.37
C PHE A 479 -12.11 5.96 -11.11
N ILE A 480 -13.20 6.70 -11.27
CA ILE A 480 -13.97 7.26 -10.16
C ILE A 480 -15.26 6.45 -9.97
N THR A 481 -15.74 6.42 -8.74
CA THR A 481 -17.03 5.78 -8.39
C THR A 481 -18.21 6.75 -8.45
N HIS A 482 -17.95 8.04 -8.23
CA HIS A 482 -18.93 9.13 -8.21
C HIS A 482 -18.65 10.13 -9.33
N PRO A 483 -19.59 10.38 -10.27
CA PRO A 483 -19.36 11.29 -11.39
C PRO A 483 -19.01 12.72 -10.93
N GLU A 484 -19.45 13.12 -9.74
CA GLU A 484 -19.16 14.42 -9.13
C GLU A 484 -17.66 14.64 -8.83
N SER A 485 -16.88 13.56 -8.76
CA SER A 485 -15.41 13.62 -8.58
C SER A 485 -14.66 14.03 -9.85
N THR A 486 -15.32 14.01 -11.02
CA THR A 486 -14.69 14.24 -12.33
C THR A 486 -13.93 15.56 -12.36
N GLU A 487 -14.57 16.66 -11.97
CA GLU A 487 -14.00 18.00 -12.08
C GLU A 487 -12.73 18.15 -11.23
N GLU A 488 -12.73 17.58 -10.01
CA GLU A 488 -11.58 17.64 -9.11
C GLU A 488 -10.39 16.85 -9.68
N VAL A 489 -10.63 15.64 -10.18
CA VAL A 489 -9.58 14.81 -10.78
C VAL A 489 -9.03 15.46 -12.05
N GLU A 490 -9.87 15.99 -12.92
CA GLU A 490 -9.41 16.65 -14.16
C GLU A 490 -8.65 17.95 -13.90
N LYS A 491 -9.00 18.71 -12.85
CA LYS A 491 -8.19 19.86 -12.40
C LYS A 491 -6.76 19.45 -12.01
N ILE A 492 -6.57 18.23 -11.53
CA ILE A 492 -5.26 17.72 -11.07
C ILE A 492 -4.49 17.03 -12.22
N ALA A 493 -5.14 16.12 -12.94
CA ALA A 493 -4.51 15.23 -13.92
C ALA A 493 -4.70 15.68 -15.38
N GLY A 494 -5.57 16.65 -15.64
CA GLY A 494 -5.88 17.22 -16.95
C GLY A 494 -7.18 16.66 -17.56
N PRO A 495 -7.76 17.35 -18.56
CA PRO A 495 -9.01 16.93 -19.20
C PRO A 495 -8.93 15.54 -19.84
N GLY A 496 -10.04 14.82 -19.82
CA GLY A 496 -10.19 13.47 -20.39
C GLY A 496 -9.44 12.38 -19.61
N SER A 497 -8.95 12.67 -18.40
CA SER A 497 -8.19 11.74 -17.56
C SER A 497 -9.02 10.83 -16.69
N VAL A 498 -10.34 11.00 -16.74
CA VAL A 498 -11.32 10.34 -15.88
C VAL A 498 -12.18 9.37 -16.68
N ARG A 499 -12.50 8.22 -16.07
CA ARG A 499 -13.61 7.37 -16.49
C ARG A 499 -14.47 7.03 -15.28
N TRP A 500 -15.78 7.08 -15.46
CA TRP A 500 -16.72 6.62 -14.44
C TRP A 500 -16.91 5.12 -14.57
N ALA A 501 -16.36 4.38 -13.61
CA ALA A 501 -16.35 2.93 -13.61
C ALA A 501 -17.43 2.35 -12.69
N LYS A 502 -17.73 1.07 -12.89
CA LYS A 502 -18.42 0.24 -11.89
C LYS A 502 -17.69 0.36 -10.55
N PRO A 503 -18.40 0.59 -9.44
CA PRO A 503 -17.77 0.63 -8.13
C PRO A 503 -17.05 -0.69 -7.81
N PRO A 504 -15.78 -0.66 -7.36
CA PRO A 504 -15.02 -1.85 -6.99
C PRO A 504 -15.50 -2.40 -5.65
N THR A 505 -16.72 -2.93 -5.63
CA THR A 505 -17.45 -3.46 -4.47
C THR A 505 -17.76 -4.95 -4.68
N SER A 506 -18.20 -5.64 -3.62
CA SER A 506 -18.65 -7.02 -3.76
C SER A 506 -19.87 -7.11 -4.69
N PRO A 507 -19.95 -8.10 -5.61
CA PRO A 507 -21.13 -8.31 -6.45
C PRO A 507 -22.44 -8.42 -5.66
N ALA A 508 -22.37 -8.84 -4.40
CA ALA A 508 -23.53 -8.91 -3.50
C ALA A 508 -24.21 -7.55 -3.27
N PHE A 509 -23.48 -6.43 -3.36
CA PHE A 509 -24.10 -5.10 -3.27
C PHE A 509 -24.82 -4.71 -4.57
N LEU A 510 -24.32 -5.21 -5.70
CA LEU A 510 -24.86 -4.93 -7.04
C LEU A 510 -26.04 -5.84 -7.41
N ALA A 511 -26.20 -6.98 -6.74
CA ALA A 511 -27.32 -7.90 -6.94
C ALA A 511 -28.54 -7.48 -6.11
N ALA A 512 -29.73 -7.43 -6.71
CA ALA A 512 -30.96 -7.10 -6.00
C ALA A 512 -31.25 -8.14 -4.89
N ARG A 513 -31.54 -7.67 -3.67
CA ARG A 513 -31.97 -8.51 -2.53
C ARG A 513 -33.11 -7.80 -1.82
N SER A 514 -34.21 -8.50 -1.56
CA SER A 514 -35.37 -7.86 -0.95
C SER A 514 -35.11 -7.53 0.52
N ARG A 515 -35.80 -6.50 1.03
CA ARG A 515 -35.76 -6.11 2.45
C ARG A 515 -36.22 -7.26 3.36
N ALA A 516 -37.27 -7.98 2.96
CA ALA A 516 -37.81 -9.11 3.72
C ALA A 516 -36.78 -10.24 3.84
N ASP A 517 -36.12 -10.60 2.74
CA ASP A 517 -35.10 -11.65 2.74
C ASP A 517 -33.86 -11.25 3.55
N ALA A 518 -33.45 -9.98 3.47
CA ALA A 518 -32.35 -9.46 4.25
C ALA A 518 -32.64 -9.46 5.76
N ARG A 519 -33.86 -9.07 6.15
CA ARG A 519 -34.33 -9.10 7.55
C ARG A 519 -34.41 -10.53 8.08
N GLY A 520 -35.01 -11.46 7.34
CA GLY A 520 -35.05 -12.87 7.71
C GLY A 520 -33.65 -13.45 7.91
N ALA A 521 -32.74 -13.14 6.98
CA ALA A 521 -31.37 -13.64 7.05
C ALA A 521 -30.51 -13.03 8.17
N LEU A 522 -30.92 -11.89 8.74
CA LEU A 522 -30.31 -11.25 9.91
C LEU A 522 -31.11 -11.48 11.20
N SER A 523 -32.18 -12.28 11.15
CA SER A 523 -33.09 -12.51 12.28
C SER A 523 -33.64 -11.21 12.86
N LEU A 524 -33.95 -10.25 11.98
CA LEU A 524 -34.58 -8.96 12.31
C LEU A 524 -36.10 -9.04 12.10
N PRO A 525 -36.88 -8.18 12.77
CA PRO A 525 -38.33 -8.11 12.56
C PRO A 525 -38.68 -7.89 11.09
N ALA A 526 -39.65 -8.66 10.57
CA ALA A 526 -40.10 -8.53 9.18
C ALA A 526 -40.64 -7.12 8.89
N GLU A 527 -41.47 -6.62 9.81
CA GLU A 527 -42.08 -5.28 9.78
C GLU A 527 -41.43 -4.32 10.79
N GLY A 528 -41.67 -3.03 10.63
CA GLY A 528 -41.16 -1.97 11.51
C GLY A 528 -39.82 -1.39 11.08
N THR A 529 -39.35 -0.39 11.82
CA THR A 529 -38.16 0.41 11.49
C THR A 529 -36.89 -0.28 11.98
N VAL A 530 -35.90 -0.43 11.10
CA VAL A 530 -34.56 -0.92 11.44
C VAL A 530 -33.53 0.16 11.16
N ILE A 531 -32.73 0.52 12.15
CA ILE A 531 -31.68 1.53 12.02
C ILE A 531 -30.33 0.86 12.23
N ALA A 532 -29.48 0.87 11.21
CA ALA A 532 -28.10 0.40 11.35
C ALA A 532 -27.17 1.54 11.77
N ILE A 533 -26.23 1.23 12.66
CA ILE A 533 -25.20 2.15 13.14
C ILE A 533 -23.86 1.48 12.96
N SER A 534 -22.97 2.05 12.14
CA SER A 534 -21.71 1.41 11.76
C SER A 534 -20.52 2.33 11.91
N GLY A 535 -19.45 1.82 12.53
CA GLY A 535 -18.14 2.46 12.60
C GLY A 535 -17.15 1.99 11.54
N GLY A 536 -17.64 1.30 10.50
CA GLY A 536 -16.81 0.59 9.53
C GLY A 536 -16.11 -0.63 10.14
N GLY A 537 -15.19 -1.24 9.39
CA GLY A 537 -14.49 -2.46 9.82
C GLY A 537 -13.71 -2.33 11.13
N TRP A 538 -13.32 -1.11 11.52
CA TRP A 538 -12.56 -0.81 12.73
C TRP A 538 -13.43 -0.31 13.90
N GLY A 539 -14.73 -0.10 13.70
CA GLY A 539 -15.61 0.43 14.76
C GLY A 539 -15.15 1.79 15.28
N VAL A 540 -14.91 2.76 14.38
CA VAL A 540 -14.42 4.10 14.72
C VAL A 540 -15.58 5.09 14.80
N GLY A 541 -15.46 6.11 15.63
CA GLY A 541 -16.45 7.19 15.79
C GLY A 541 -17.38 7.00 16.99
N ASP A 542 -18.33 7.92 17.15
CA ASP A 542 -19.26 7.94 18.28
C ASP A 542 -20.49 7.03 18.08
N LEU A 543 -20.26 5.72 18.09
CA LEU A 543 -21.33 4.72 17.97
C LEU A 543 -22.22 4.67 19.21
N LEU A 544 -21.66 4.97 20.39
CA LEU A 544 -22.41 5.01 21.64
C LEU A 544 -23.47 6.12 21.61
N GLY A 545 -23.05 7.35 21.29
CA GLY A 545 -23.95 8.50 21.15
C GLY A 545 -24.98 8.31 20.04
N ALA A 546 -24.55 7.77 18.89
CA ALA A 546 -25.48 7.44 17.81
C ALA A 546 -26.54 6.42 18.25
N THR A 547 -26.14 5.38 19.00
CA THR A 547 -27.06 4.36 19.51
C THR A 547 -28.04 4.94 20.52
N GLU A 548 -27.56 5.81 21.43
CA GLU A 548 -28.41 6.49 22.42
C GLU A 548 -29.48 7.35 21.74
N VAL A 549 -29.09 8.15 20.74
CA VAL A 549 -30.03 9.01 20.02
C VAL A 549 -30.99 8.19 19.17
N ALA A 550 -30.54 7.15 18.48
CA ALA A 550 -31.42 6.31 17.65
C ALA A 550 -32.50 5.62 18.49
N LEU A 551 -32.15 5.06 19.66
CA LEU A 551 -33.10 4.42 20.58
C LEU A 551 -34.10 5.40 21.19
N GLY A 552 -33.68 6.66 21.42
CA GLY A 552 -34.52 7.71 22.01
C GLY A 552 -35.42 8.43 21.00
N ALA A 553 -34.91 8.71 19.80
CA ALA A 553 -35.65 9.44 18.76
C ALA A 553 -36.66 8.56 18.02
N GLN A 554 -36.45 7.23 17.99
CA GLN A 554 -37.35 6.27 17.34
C GLN A 554 -37.73 5.16 18.33
N PRO A 555 -38.79 5.34 19.14
CA PRO A 555 -39.17 4.42 20.21
C PRO A 555 -39.50 3.00 19.74
N ASP A 556 -39.99 2.85 18.51
CA ASP A 556 -40.40 1.56 17.95
C ASP A 556 -39.35 0.93 17.04
N ALA A 557 -38.18 1.56 16.88
CA ALA A 557 -37.14 1.05 15.98
C ALA A 557 -36.26 -0.02 16.61
N THR A 558 -35.92 -1.04 15.83
CA THR A 558 -34.81 -1.96 16.14
C THR A 558 -33.49 -1.33 15.72
N VAL A 559 -32.55 -1.21 16.65
CA VAL A 559 -31.24 -0.60 16.40
C VAL A 559 -30.18 -1.68 16.28
N LEU A 560 -29.49 -1.71 15.14
CA LEU A 560 -28.40 -2.63 14.85
C LEU A 560 -27.06 -1.89 14.95
N CYS A 561 -26.30 -2.12 16.02
CA CYS A 561 -25.02 -1.45 16.26
C CYS A 561 -23.84 -2.35 15.86
N LEU A 562 -23.20 -2.01 14.73
CA LEU A 562 -22.07 -2.71 14.13
C LEU A 562 -20.74 -2.14 14.65
N CYS A 563 -20.15 -2.83 15.61
CA CYS A 563 -18.91 -2.43 16.28
C CYS A 563 -17.63 -2.82 15.52
N GLY A 564 -17.73 -3.45 14.35
CA GLY A 564 -16.57 -3.89 13.56
C GLY A 564 -15.66 -4.84 14.36
N ARG A 565 -14.35 -4.76 14.12
CA ARG A 565 -13.32 -5.52 14.87
C ARG A 565 -12.96 -4.92 16.24
N ASN A 566 -13.79 -4.00 16.76
CA ASN A 566 -13.53 -3.28 18.02
C ASN A 566 -14.31 -3.89 19.18
N ASP A 567 -13.74 -4.95 19.77
CA ASP A 567 -14.37 -5.66 20.90
C ASP A 567 -14.54 -4.78 22.15
N ASP A 568 -13.64 -3.82 22.38
CA ASP A 568 -13.74 -2.91 23.50
C ASP A 568 -14.94 -1.96 23.35
N LEU A 569 -15.16 -1.44 22.13
CA LEU A 569 -16.36 -0.67 21.83
C LEU A 569 -17.62 -1.51 22.05
N ARG A 570 -17.66 -2.74 21.52
CA ARG A 570 -18.80 -3.67 21.71
C ARG A 570 -19.13 -3.87 23.19
N LYS A 571 -18.10 -4.12 24.03
CA LYS A 571 -18.26 -4.26 25.49
C LYS A 571 -18.74 -2.98 26.18
N ARG A 572 -18.38 -1.79 25.67
CA ARG A 572 -18.85 -0.51 26.21
C ARG A 572 -20.31 -0.25 25.86
N VAL A 573 -20.72 -0.54 24.62
CA VAL A 573 -22.13 -0.43 24.18
C VAL A 573 -23.00 -1.37 25.01
N ALA A 574 -22.60 -2.64 25.14
CA ALA A 574 -23.30 -3.61 25.98
C ALA A 574 -23.45 -3.14 27.45
N ARG A 575 -22.36 -2.63 28.06
CA ARG A 575 -22.40 -2.12 29.44
C ARG A 575 -23.31 -0.90 29.61
N ARG A 576 -23.38 -0.02 28.61
CA ARG A 576 -24.14 1.25 28.70
C ARG A 576 -25.64 1.05 28.52
N PHE A 577 -26.05 0.17 27.62
CA PHE A 577 -27.46 -0.05 27.26
C PHE A 577 -28.04 -1.34 27.85
N GLY A 578 -27.22 -2.17 28.51
CA GLY A 578 -27.68 -3.39 29.18
C GLY A 578 -28.41 -4.35 28.24
N ASP A 579 -29.53 -4.88 28.70
CA ASP A 579 -30.41 -5.79 27.96
C ASP A 579 -31.51 -5.07 27.18
N GLU A 580 -31.25 -3.88 26.62
CA GLU A 580 -32.22 -3.16 25.79
C GLU A 580 -32.74 -4.07 24.66
N PRO A 581 -34.02 -4.50 24.70
CA PRO A 581 -34.52 -5.55 23.83
C PRO A 581 -34.59 -5.14 22.35
N ARG A 582 -34.55 -3.84 22.05
CA ARG A 582 -34.51 -3.30 20.68
C ARG A 582 -33.10 -3.18 20.10
N LEU A 583 -32.06 -3.31 20.93
CA LEU A 583 -30.67 -3.21 20.49
C LEU A 583 -30.13 -4.59 20.07
N ARG A 584 -29.45 -4.63 18.93
CA ARG A 584 -28.72 -5.80 18.45
C ARG A 584 -27.27 -5.40 18.20
N LEU A 585 -26.33 -6.04 18.88
CA LEU A 585 -24.91 -5.78 18.71
C LEU A 585 -24.32 -6.75 17.70
N MET A 586 -23.61 -6.22 16.71
CA MET A 586 -22.84 -7.01 15.75
C MET A 586 -21.36 -6.66 15.81
N GLY A 587 -20.50 -7.67 15.67
CA GLY A 587 -19.07 -7.47 15.48
C GLY A 587 -18.75 -7.11 14.02
N PHE A 588 -17.57 -7.51 13.55
CA PHE A 588 -17.23 -7.45 12.14
C PHE A 588 -18.14 -8.38 11.34
N THR A 589 -18.62 -7.92 10.18
CA THR A 589 -19.50 -8.69 9.29
C THR A 589 -19.06 -8.50 7.83
N ASP A 590 -19.10 -9.56 7.06
CA ASP A 590 -18.99 -9.57 5.60
C ASP A 590 -20.36 -9.45 4.90
N ARG A 591 -21.45 -9.51 5.68
CA ARG A 591 -22.85 -9.40 5.22
C ARG A 591 -23.39 -7.97 5.23
N MET A 592 -22.53 -6.99 5.00
CA MET A 592 -22.94 -5.57 5.00
C MET A 592 -24.03 -5.29 3.95
N GLY A 593 -24.04 -5.98 2.81
CA GLY A 593 -25.12 -5.87 1.82
C GLY A 593 -26.50 -6.20 2.39
N ASP A 594 -26.59 -7.18 3.28
CA ASP A 594 -27.84 -7.56 3.95
C ASP A 594 -28.24 -6.52 4.98
N VAL A 595 -27.26 -5.98 5.72
CA VAL A 595 -27.48 -4.93 6.72
C VAL A 595 -28.09 -3.70 6.05
N LEU A 596 -27.51 -3.25 4.94
CA LEU A 596 -27.99 -2.10 4.18
C LEU A 596 -29.36 -2.36 3.54
N ALA A 597 -29.60 -3.58 3.04
CA ALA A 597 -30.90 -3.96 2.47
C ALA A 597 -32.02 -4.00 3.53
N ALA A 598 -31.71 -4.50 4.72
CA ALA A 598 -32.65 -4.68 5.83
C ALA A 598 -32.99 -3.37 6.55
N SER A 599 -32.07 -2.40 6.53
CA SER A 599 -32.17 -1.14 7.26
C SER A 599 -32.97 -0.07 6.51
N ASP A 600 -33.70 0.73 7.27
CA ASP A 600 -34.44 1.91 6.81
C ASP A 600 -33.57 3.17 6.81
N ALA A 601 -32.54 3.19 7.66
CA ALA A 601 -31.51 4.22 7.67
C ALA A 601 -30.18 3.65 8.18
N LEU A 602 -29.08 4.19 7.70
CA LEU A 602 -27.72 3.91 8.15
C LEU A 602 -27.11 5.16 8.77
N ILE A 603 -26.71 5.09 10.03
CA ILE A 603 -25.82 6.07 10.66
C ILE A 603 -24.38 5.53 10.56
N HIS A 604 -23.51 6.25 9.87
CA HIS A 604 -22.16 5.75 9.57
C HIS A 604 -21.09 6.79 9.84
N SER A 605 -19.97 6.36 10.43
CA SER A 605 -18.88 7.26 10.79
C SER A 605 -17.89 7.56 9.68
N SER A 606 -17.76 6.67 8.68
CA SER A 606 -16.84 6.89 7.56
C SER A 606 -17.57 7.29 6.29
N ALA A 607 -16.85 7.96 5.40
CA ALA A 607 -17.24 8.15 4.01
C ALA A 607 -16.40 7.23 3.11
N GLY A 608 -16.89 6.91 1.91
CA GLY A 608 -16.23 6.01 0.95
C GLY A 608 -17.19 4.97 0.39
N LEU A 609 -16.69 3.74 0.17
CA LEU A 609 -17.45 2.64 -0.45
C LEU A 609 -18.74 2.31 0.29
N THR A 610 -18.80 2.33 1.63
CA THR A 610 -20.02 1.96 2.36
C THR A 610 -21.19 2.93 2.14
N VAL A 611 -20.91 4.22 1.97
CA VAL A 611 -21.96 5.20 1.64
C VAL A 611 -22.48 4.94 0.23
N LEU A 612 -21.58 4.65 -0.71
CA LEU A 612 -21.94 4.27 -2.07
C LEU A 612 -22.72 2.95 -2.12
N GLU A 613 -22.30 1.93 -1.37
CA GLU A 613 -23.00 0.66 -1.20
C GLU A 613 -24.41 0.90 -0.66
N ALA A 614 -24.59 1.80 0.31
CA ALA A 614 -25.90 2.15 0.84
C ALA A 614 -26.79 2.84 -0.21
N ILE A 615 -26.22 3.75 -1.02
CA ILE A 615 -26.92 4.37 -2.16
C ILE A 615 -27.37 3.31 -3.17
N ILE A 616 -26.48 2.39 -3.55
CA ILE A 616 -26.80 1.27 -4.47
C ILE A 616 -27.98 0.45 -3.91
N ARG A 617 -28.05 0.26 -2.60
CA ARG A 617 -29.09 -0.52 -1.91
C ARG A 617 -30.35 0.27 -1.54
N GLY A 618 -30.44 1.56 -1.87
CA GLY A 618 -31.56 2.41 -1.48
C GLY A 618 -31.69 2.56 0.05
N CYS A 619 -30.56 2.53 0.78
CA CYS A 619 -30.50 2.78 2.21
C CYS A 619 -30.04 4.22 2.46
N PRO A 620 -30.90 5.12 2.96
CA PRO A 620 -30.51 6.47 3.35
C PRO A 620 -29.34 6.47 4.33
N VAL A 621 -28.36 7.35 4.10
CA VAL A 621 -27.17 7.47 4.95
C VAL A 621 -27.14 8.80 5.70
N ILE A 622 -26.79 8.72 6.96
CA ILE A 622 -26.48 9.84 7.85
C ILE A 622 -25.03 9.68 8.27
N SER A 623 -24.15 10.53 7.73
CA SER A 623 -22.75 10.57 8.15
C SER A 623 -22.64 11.23 9.53
N TYR A 624 -22.10 10.51 10.52
CA TYR A 624 -21.99 10.96 11.90
C TYR A 624 -20.86 10.25 12.67
N GLY A 625 -20.20 10.99 13.57
CA GLY A 625 -19.35 10.40 14.60
C GLY A 625 -17.85 10.39 14.27
N PHE A 626 -17.45 10.76 13.05
CA PHE A 626 -16.05 10.99 12.71
C PHE A 626 -15.90 12.16 11.71
N GLY A 627 -15.50 13.33 12.22
CA GLY A 627 -15.52 14.60 11.47
C GLY A 627 -14.14 15.17 11.16
N TYR A 628 -13.11 14.34 11.04
CA TYR A 628 -11.71 14.78 10.95
C TYR A 628 -11.03 14.36 9.64
N GLY A 629 -10.10 15.18 9.16
CA GLY A 629 -9.26 14.95 7.99
C GLY A 629 -10.06 14.66 6.70
N HIS A 630 -9.72 13.56 6.02
CA HIS A 630 -10.35 13.19 4.73
C HIS A 630 -11.86 12.93 4.85
N VAL A 631 -12.34 12.42 5.99
CA VAL A 631 -13.79 12.19 6.21
C VAL A 631 -14.54 13.52 6.29
N ARG A 632 -13.93 14.58 6.84
CA ARG A 632 -14.55 15.92 6.81
C ARG A 632 -14.71 16.46 5.40
N ALA A 633 -13.68 16.31 4.57
CA ALA A 633 -13.73 16.71 3.16
C ALA A 633 -14.81 15.91 2.40
N SER A 634 -14.90 14.61 2.67
CA SER A 634 -15.92 13.74 2.10
C SER A 634 -17.33 14.11 2.57
N ASN A 635 -17.52 14.42 3.86
CA ASN A 635 -18.82 14.87 4.39
C ASN A 635 -19.27 16.18 3.75
N ALA A 636 -18.36 17.15 3.59
CA ALA A 636 -18.68 18.39 2.88
C ALA A 636 -19.08 18.13 1.41
N ALA A 637 -18.48 17.14 0.76
CA ALA A 637 -18.85 16.74 -0.59
C ALA A 637 -20.20 16.02 -0.64
N LEU A 638 -20.47 15.09 0.28
CA LEU A 638 -21.76 14.40 0.40
C LEU A 638 -22.92 15.38 0.57
N GLU A 639 -22.74 16.38 1.45
CA GLU A 639 -23.72 17.46 1.67
C GLU A 639 -23.88 18.33 0.42
N ARG A 640 -22.77 18.76 -0.20
CA ARG A 640 -22.78 19.58 -1.42
C ARG A 640 -23.49 18.90 -2.60
N PHE A 641 -23.32 17.59 -2.74
CA PHE A 641 -23.89 16.80 -3.84
C PHE A 641 -25.24 16.16 -3.50
N GLY A 642 -25.73 16.33 -2.26
CA GLY A 642 -27.00 15.76 -1.82
C GLY A 642 -27.01 14.22 -1.75
N LEU A 643 -25.84 13.59 -1.55
CA LEU A 643 -25.69 12.13 -1.56
C LEU A 643 -25.95 11.48 -0.20
N ALA A 644 -25.76 12.22 0.89
CA ALA A 644 -26.07 11.78 2.25
C ALA A 644 -26.31 12.98 3.17
N GLN A 645 -27.03 12.76 4.26
CA GLN A 645 -27.15 13.75 5.33
C GLN A 645 -25.89 13.74 6.20
N VAL A 646 -25.52 14.88 6.76
CA VAL A 646 -24.34 15.01 7.63
C VAL A 646 -24.76 15.57 8.98
N ALA A 647 -24.75 14.73 10.00
CA ALA A 647 -24.95 15.15 11.38
C ALA A 647 -23.59 15.55 11.98
N ARG A 648 -23.47 16.81 12.43
CA ARG A 648 -22.21 17.34 13.00
C ARG A 648 -22.12 17.09 14.49
N THR A 649 -23.27 17.03 15.15
CA THR A 649 -23.43 16.80 16.59
C THR A 649 -24.48 15.71 16.83
N GLN A 650 -24.52 15.15 18.05
CA GLN A 650 -25.54 14.16 18.42
C GLN A 650 -26.97 14.70 18.26
N LYS A 651 -27.17 16.00 18.48
CA LYS A 651 -28.48 16.66 18.37
C LYS A 651 -29.01 16.67 16.93
N ASP A 652 -28.11 16.62 15.95
CA ASP A 652 -28.47 16.65 14.53
C ASP A 652 -28.94 15.28 14.02
N ILE A 653 -28.65 14.19 14.76
CA ILE A 653 -28.99 12.82 14.35
C ILE A 653 -30.50 12.62 14.30
N GLY A 654 -31.25 13.09 15.31
CA GLY A 654 -32.71 12.92 15.39
C GLY A 654 -33.43 13.51 14.16
N PRO A 655 -33.28 14.81 13.87
CA PRO A 655 -33.86 15.43 12.67
C PRO A 655 -33.39 14.77 11.37
N ALA A 656 -32.10 14.39 11.28
CA ALA A 656 -31.59 13.72 10.08
C ALA A 656 -32.21 12.33 9.89
N LEU A 657 -32.47 11.62 10.98
CA LEU A 657 -33.12 10.31 11.00
C LEU A 657 -34.59 10.40 10.60
N GLU A 658 -35.33 11.37 11.12
CA GLU A 658 -36.71 11.64 10.69
C GLU A 658 -36.77 11.90 9.17
N HIS A 659 -35.88 12.76 8.66
CA HIS A 659 -35.82 13.04 7.23
C HIS A 659 -35.43 11.81 6.39
N ALA A 660 -34.49 10.99 6.88
CA ALA A 660 -34.07 9.75 6.21
C ALA A 660 -35.21 8.73 6.13
N LEU A 661 -35.99 8.59 7.21
CA LEU A 661 -37.11 7.64 7.29
C LEU A 661 -38.32 8.06 6.44
N LEU A 662 -38.51 9.36 6.20
CA LEU A 662 -39.59 9.87 5.35
C LEU A 662 -39.39 9.59 3.85
N ARG A 663 -38.14 9.47 3.39
CA ARG A 663 -37.80 9.27 1.98
C ARG A 663 -36.72 8.20 1.85
N ARG A 664 -37.16 6.96 1.66
CA ARG A 664 -36.27 5.88 1.22
C ARG A 664 -36.14 5.90 -0.30
N PRO A 665 -34.94 6.13 -0.87
CA PRO A 665 -34.71 6.02 -2.30
C PRO A 665 -34.87 4.58 -2.77
N ASP A 666 -35.28 4.40 -4.02
CA ASP A 666 -35.16 3.10 -4.66
C ASP A 666 -33.68 2.74 -4.86
N PRO A 667 -33.30 1.45 -4.78
CA PRO A 667 -31.97 0.99 -5.16
C PRO A 667 -31.60 1.45 -6.58
N ASP A 668 -30.35 1.87 -6.80
CA ASP A 668 -29.89 2.31 -8.11
C ASP A 668 -29.08 1.21 -8.83
N PRO A 669 -29.70 0.41 -9.72
CA PRO A 669 -29.00 -0.62 -10.47
C PRO A 669 -28.09 -0.05 -11.57
N SER A 670 -28.11 1.26 -11.83
CA SER A 670 -27.26 1.87 -12.87
C SER A 670 -25.77 1.69 -12.58
N PHE A 671 -25.37 1.66 -11.31
CA PHE A 671 -23.99 1.39 -10.90
C PHE A 671 -23.50 0.01 -11.35
N ALA A 672 -24.38 -1.02 -11.32
CA ALA A 672 -24.05 -2.38 -11.75
C ALA A 672 -23.87 -2.50 -13.28
N ARG A 673 -24.54 -1.63 -14.04
CA ARG A 673 -24.49 -1.61 -15.52
C ARG A 673 -23.30 -0.83 -16.08
N ARG A 674 -22.48 -0.20 -15.23
CA ARG A 674 -21.27 0.50 -15.66
C ARG A 674 -20.19 -0.50 -16.05
N PRO A 675 -19.31 -0.14 -17.01
CA PRO A 675 -18.15 -0.97 -17.32
C PRO A 675 -17.23 -1.08 -16.09
N SER A 676 -16.65 -2.25 -15.88
CA SER A 676 -15.73 -2.52 -14.78
C SER A 676 -14.44 -1.70 -14.92
N THR A 677 -13.68 -1.57 -13.83
CA THR A 677 -12.35 -0.96 -13.90
C THR A 677 -11.46 -1.77 -14.85
N ALA A 678 -11.54 -3.10 -14.76
CA ALA A 678 -10.80 -3.99 -15.64
C ALA A 678 -11.18 -3.82 -17.12
N SER A 679 -12.47 -3.83 -17.48
CA SER A 679 -12.88 -3.69 -18.89
C SER A 679 -12.50 -2.34 -19.48
N LEU A 680 -12.57 -1.26 -18.69
CA LEU A 680 -12.12 0.04 -19.12
C LEU A 680 -10.61 0.08 -19.37
N ILE A 681 -9.81 -0.61 -18.55
CA ILE A 681 -8.36 -0.72 -18.75
C ILE A 681 -8.03 -1.54 -19.99
N LEU A 682 -8.70 -2.69 -20.17
CA LEU A 682 -8.45 -3.60 -21.27
C LEU A 682 -8.75 -2.95 -22.64
N ASN A 683 -9.71 -2.02 -22.67
CA ASN A 683 -10.12 -1.25 -23.85
C ASN A 683 -9.44 0.13 -23.99
N ASP A 684 -8.44 0.48 -23.16
CA ASP A 684 -7.88 1.84 -23.14
C ASP A 684 -6.62 2.05 -24.00
N GLU A 685 -6.72 3.03 -24.91
CA GLU A 685 -5.64 3.52 -25.75
C GLU A 685 -4.91 4.77 -25.19
N ARG A 686 -5.45 5.43 -24.14
CA ARG A 686 -4.88 6.68 -23.63
C ARG A 686 -3.53 6.43 -22.96
N ARG A 687 -2.55 7.30 -23.22
CA ARG A 687 -1.26 7.31 -22.53
C ARG A 687 -0.93 8.71 -21.98
N ALA A 688 -0.50 8.77 -20.72
CA ALA A 688 -0.08 9.98 -20.05
C ALA A 688 1.16 10.59 -20.72
N ARG A 689 1.15 11.91 -20.92
CA ARG A 689 2.28 12.61 -21.56
C ARG A 689 3.46 12.72 -20.61
N GLN A 690 4.59 12.11 -20.99
CA GLN A 690 5.85 12.31 -20.27
C GLN A 690 6.35 13.75 -20.44
N VAL A 691 7.01 14.30 -19.41
CA VAL A 691 7.65 15.62 -19.55
C VAL A 691 8.84 15.48 -20.50
N PRO A 692 8.99 16.31 -21.54
CA PRO A 692 10.12 16.22 -22.45
C PRO A 692 11.47 16.26 -21.73
N VAL A 693 12.43 15.44 -22.17
CA VAL A 693 13.76 15.32 -21.53
C VAL A 693 14.46 16.68 -21.42
N TRP A 694 14.31 17.55 -22.42
CA TRP A 694 14.87 18.89 -22.42
C TRP A 694 14.36 19.76 -21.26
N ARG A 695 13.05 19.75 -20.97
CA ARG A 695 12.47 20.49 -19.82
C ARG A 695 13.00 19.96 -18.48
N ARG A 696 13.27 18.66 -18.38
CA ARG A 696 13.87 18.05 -17.17
C ARG A 696 15.34 18.48 -17.01
N ARG A 697 16.09 18.50 -18.12
CA ARG A 697 17.49 18.97 -18.13
C ARG A 697 17.57 20.45 -17.77
N THR A 698 16.74 21.31 -18.36
CA THR A 698 16.73 22.73 -18.04
C THR A 698 16.33 22.99 -16.60
N ALA A 699 15.32 22.30 -16.05
CA ALA A 699 14.96 22.43 -14.64
C ALA A 699 16.09 21.98 -13.70
N ARG A 700 16.80 20.89 -14.00
CA ARG A 700 17.97 20.45 -13.23
C ARG A 700 19.11 21.46 -13.31
N VAL A 701 19.40 21.96 -14.50
CA VAL A 701 20.44 22.98 -14.72
C VAL A 701 20.07 24.27 -13.97
N ALA A 702 18.81 24.71 -14.04
CA ALA A 702 18.34 25.89 -13.32
C ALA A 702 18.38 25.71 -11.79
N THR A 703 18.00 24.53 -11.28
CA THR A 703 18.08 24.22 -9.84
C THR A 703 19.53 24.14 -9.37
N ALA A 704 20.40 23.49 -10.16
CA ALA A 704 21.83 23.43 -9.87
C ALA A 704 22.45 24.82 -9.94
N ALA A 705 22.12 25.62 -10.95
CA ALA A 705 22.57 27.01 -11.07
C ALA A 705 22.10 27.85 -9.89
N ALA A 706 20.84 27.75 -9.49
CA ALA A 706 20.30 28.46 -8.32
C ALA A 706 21.00 28.02 -7.02
N ALA A 707 21.18 26.71 -6.81
CA ALA A 707 21.91 26.19 -5.65
C ALA A 707 23.38 26.64 -5.66
N THR A 708 24.03 26.65 -6.81
CA THR A 708 25.39 27.18 -6.98
C THR A 708 25.45 28.67 -6.72
N VAL A 709 24.47 29.46 -7.16
CA VAL A 709 24.40 30.90 -6.88
C VAL A 709 24.18 31.16 -5.39
N VAL A 710 23.30 30.40 -4.73
CA VAL A 710 23.08 30.50 -3.28
C VAL A 710 24.34 30.10 -2.50
N LEU A 711 24.97 28.98 -2.89
CA LEU A 711 26.20 28.50 -2.27
C LEU A 711 27.35 29.48 -2.50
N ALA A 712 27.54 29.97 -3.73
CA ALA A 712 28.53 30.98 -4.06
C ALA A 712 28.26 32.29 -3.31
N GLY A 713 27.01 32.72 -3.23
CA GLY A 713 26.59 33.88 -2.43
C GLY A 713 26.95 33.70 -0.96
N TRP A 714 26.64 32.55 -0.36
CA TRP A 714 26.99 32.23 1.02
C TRP A 714 28.51 32.19 1.24
N VAL A 715 29.25 31.53 0.33
CA VAL A 715 30.72 31.44 0.36
C VAL A 715 31.37 32.82 0.26
N LEU A 716 30.87 33.69 -0.61
CA LEU A 716 31.44 35.01 -0.87
C LEU A 716 31.07 36.04 0.20
N THR A 717 30.02 35.84 0.98
CA THR A 717 29.50 36.87 1.91
C THR A 717 29.75 36.59 3.39
N THR A 718 29.95 35.33 3.78
CA THR A 718 30.08 34.95 5.20
C THR A 718 31.53 34.72 5.61
N GLY A 719 31.91 35.06 6.85
CA GLY A 719 33.24 34.73 7.39
C GLY A 719 33.38 33.24 7.76
N ALA A 720 32.26 32.56 8.02
CA ALA A 720 32.23 31.12 8.30
C ALA A 720 32.79 30.29 7.13
N SER A 721 32.52 30.70 5.88
CA SER A 721 33.03 30.03 4.69
C SER A 721 34.56 30.05 4.60
N TYR A 722 35.20 31.15 5.01
CA TYR A 722 36.66 31.26 5.02
C TYR A 722 37.30 30.34 6.06
N SER A 723 36.70 30.18 7.24
CA SER A 723 37.19 29.22 8.24
C SER A 723 37.20 27.78 7.71
N LEU A 724 36.18 27.42 6.93
CA LEU A 724 36.05 26.11 6.29
C LEU A 724 37.05 25.92 5.14
N VAL A 725 37.20 26.92 4.25
CA VAL A 725 38.01 26.79 3.03
C VAL A 725 39.51 26.98 3.28
N SER A 726 39.89 27.85 4.23
CA SER A 726 41.30 28.15 4.55
C SER A 726 42.12 26.95 5.05
N HIS A 727 41.45 25.89 5.50
CA HIS A 727 42.11 24.64 5.88
C HIS A 727 42.58 23.81 4.69
N PHE A 728 41.93 23.94 3.53
CA PHE A 728 42.15 23.09 2.35
C PHE A 728 42.88 23.79 1.20
N VAL A 729 42.74 25.12 1.12
CA VAL A 729 43.37 25.96 0.09
C VAL A 729 44.26 26.94 0.85
N HIS A 730 45.52 27.14 0.45
CA HIS A 730 46.59 27.87 1.16
C HIS A 730 46.28 29.38 1.41
N MET A 731 45.15 29.68 2.04
CA MET A 731 44.59 30.99 2.32
C MET A 731 44.82 31.38 3.78
N ARG A 732 45.84 30.82 4.43
CA ARG A 732 46.10 31.04 5.85
C ARG A 732 46.68 32.45 6.06
N PRO A 733 46.25 33.17 7.12
CA PRO A 733 46.90 34.43 7.49
C PRO A 733 48.34 34.15 7.94
N THR A 734 49.23 35.09 7.65
CA THR A 734 50.57 35.10 8.25
C THR A 734 50.42 35.42 9.73
N THR A 735 50.76 34.44 10.57
CA THR A 735 50.70 34.52 12.04
C THR A 735 52.08 34.42 12.67
N VAL A 736 53.03 33.80 11.96
CA VAL A 736 54.43 33.64 12.35
C VAL A 736 55.31 33.82 11.12
N VAL A 737 56.48 34.42 11.27
CA VAL A 737 57.54 34.46 10.26
C VAL A 737 58.84 33.87 10.81
N SER A 738 59.64 33.25 9.94
CA SER A 738 60.97 32.78 10.33
C SER A 738 61.91 33.97 10.48
N THR A 739 62.51 34.13 11.65
CA THR A 739 63.48 35.19 11.93
C THR A 739 64.49 34.70 12.96
N ASP A 740 65.76 35.06 12.78
CA ASP A 740 66.83 34.80 13.75
C ASP A 740 66.97 35.95 14.76
N ARG A 741 66.19 37.02 14.58
CA ARG A 741 66.15 38.15 15.51
C ARG A 741 65.15 37.87 16.62
N PRO A 742 65.44 38.23 17.88
CA PRO A 742 64.52 38.07 19.00
C PRO A 742 63.42 39.14 18.96
N GLU A 743 62.61 39.17 17.90
CA GLU A 743 61.59 40.18 17.63
C GLU A 743 60.22 39.50 17.46
N VAL A 744 59.16 40.14 17.97
CA VAL A 744 57.76 39.77 17.70
C VAL A 744 57.02 40.93 17.07
N GLY A 745 56.04 40.62 16.24
CA GLY A 745 55.20 41.63 15.60
C GLY A 745 53.99 41.94 16.47
N VAL A 746 53.77 43.20 16.84
CA VAL A 746 52.57 43.57 17.60
C VAL A 746 51.55 44.23 16.68
N ILE A 747 50.34 43.69 16.63
CA ILE A 747 49.19 44.29 15.94
C ILE A 747 48.10 44.64 16.94
N VAL A 748 47.51 45.82 16.76
CA VAL A 748 46.54 46.43 17.66
C VAL A 748 45.24 46.66 16.92
N ASP A 749 44.18 46.03 17.43
CA ASP A 749 42.81 46.22 16.99
C ASP A 749 42.06 47.05 18.04
N ALA A 750 41.99 48.37 17.81
CA ALA A 750 41.39 49.34 18.72
C ALA A 750 40.38 50.26 18.00
N PRO A 751 39.41 50.86 18.72
CA PRO A 751 38.58 51.94 18.20
C PRO A 751 39.43 53.15 17.78
N SER A 752 39.11 53.79 16.65
CA SER A 752 39.90 54.89 16.05
C SER A 752 40.24 56.04 17.02
N GLY A 753 39.33 56.37 17.94
CA GLY A 753 39.53 57.44 18.91
C GLY A 753 40.59 57.16 19.98
N GLU A 754 40.94 55.90 20.22
CA GLU A 754 41.88 55.48 21.26
C GLU A 754 43.30 55.24 20.72
N VAL A 755 43.45 55.16 19.40
CA VAL A 755 44.71 54.85 18.70
C VAL A 755 45.85 55.80 19.11
N PRO A 756 45.69 57.14 19.15
CA PRO A 756 46.80 58.03 19.49
C PRO A 756 47.31 57.88 20.94
N SER A 757 46.37 57.74 21.89
CA SER A 757 46.69 57.55 23.30
C SER A 757 47.39 56.20 23.55
N LEU A 758 46.93 55.15 22.87
CA LEU A 758 47.50 53.82 22.95
C LEU A 758 48.90 53.73 22.32
N ALA A 759 49.10 54.37 21.16
CA ALA A 759 50.42 54.46 20.53
C ALA A 759 51.45 55.16 21.44
N SER A 760 51.04 56.24 22.11
CA SER A 760 51.90 56.93 23.08
C SER A 760 52.27 56.03 24.27
N ALA A 761 51.30 55.27 24.82
CA ALA A 761 51.53 54.35 25.93
C ALA A 761 52.44 53.16 25.57
N LEU A 762 52.25 52.57 24.38
CA LEU A 762 53.09 51.50 23.85
C LEU A 762 54.52 52.01 23.61
N TYR A 763 54.66 53.20 23.00
CA TYR A 763 55.95 53.86 22.77
C TYR A 763 56.72 54.08 24.08
N ALA A 764 56.06 54.62 25.11
CA ALA A 764 56.65 54.85 26.42
C ALA A 764 57.14 53.56 27.09
N SER A 765 56.54 52.43 26.74
CA SER A 765 56.88 51.09 27.23
C SER A 765 57.92 50.37 26.34
N GLY A 766 58.49 51.06 25.34
CA GLY A 766 59.47 50.47 24.41
C GLY A 766 58.87 49.54 23.36
N ILE A 767 57.53 49.51 23.22
CA ILE A 767 56.81 48.63 22.29
C ILE A 767 56.48 49.41 21.03
N ARG A 768 56.84 48.85 19.87
CA ARG A 768 56.42 49.35 18.55
C ARG A 768 55.36 48.43 17.99
N ALA A 769 54.31 49.00 17.42
CA ALA A 769 53.12 48.26 17.03
C ALA A 769 52.58 48.64 15.65
N THR A 770 51.66 47.82 15.16
CA THR A 770 50.88 48.04 13.94
C THR A 770 49.42 48.26 14.31
N PHE A 771 48.82 49.36 13.90
CA PHE A 771 47.43 49.71 14.22
C PHE A 771 46.50 49.38 13.05
N ALA A 772 45.47 48.58 13.32
CA ALA A 772 44.48 48.18 12.34
C ALA A 772 43.35 49.22 12.22
N LEU A 773 43.33 49.98 11.13
CA LEU A 773 42.36 51.07 10.91
C LEU A 773 41.26 50.65 9.94
N SER A 774 40.01 51.05 10.19
CA SER A 774 38.87 50.71 9.30
C SER A 774 38.46 51.83 8.32
N HIS A 775 39.28 52.88 8.27
CA HIS A 775 39.12 54.10 7.47
C HIS A 775 40.50 54.72 7.21
N PRO A 776 40.64 55.62 6.21
CA PRO A 776 41.84 56.43 6.03
C PRO A 776 42.27 57.12 7.33
N PRO A 777 43.58 57.15 7.65
CA PRO A 777 44.05 57.71 8.90
C PRO A 777 43.73 59.21 8.99
N SER A 778 43.12 59.62 10.10
CA SER A 778 42.91 61.03 10.41
C SER A 778 44.23 61.74 10.73
N ARG A 779 44.24 63.08 10.74
CA ARG A 779 45.44 63.87 11.12
C ARG A 779 46.01 63.48 12.50
N GLY A 780 45.16 63.09 13.44
CA GLY A 780 45.59 62.65 14.77
C GLY A 780 46.23 61.25 14.75
N GLU A 781 45.69 60.34 13.94
CA GLU A 781 46.23 58.97 13.80
C GLU A 781 47.52 58.94 12.97
N MET A 782 47.74 59.88 12.05
CA MET A 782 49.04 60.06 11.37
C MET A 782 50.19 60.32 12.36
N GLY A 783 49.89 60.77 13.59
CA GLY A 783 50.87 60.92 14.66
C GLY A 783 51.55 59.62 15.09
N VAL A 784 50.95 58.45 14.83
CA VAL A 784 51.53 57.15 15.21
C VAL A 784 52.84 56.86 14.47
N TYR A 785 53.01 57.36 13.24
CA TYR A 785 54.26 57.19 12.49
C TYR A 785 55.44 57.90 13.17
N GLY A 786 55.19 58.97 13.92
CA GLY A 786 56.21 59.67 14.71
C GLY A 786 56.80 58.84 15.85
N TYR A 787 56.07 57.80 16.26
CA TYR A 787 56.49 56.82 17.27
C TYR A 787 57.23 55.63 16.67
N GLY A 788 57.43 55.56 15.35
CA GLY A 788 57.99 54.39 14.67
C GLY A 788 57.00 53.23 14.52
N ASP A 789 55.70 53.49 14.74
CA ASP A 789 54.60 52.54 14.53
C ASP A 789 54.10 52.57 13.08
N GLN A 790 53.26 51.61 12.74
CA GLN A 790 52.69 51.46 11.40
C GLN A 790 51.15 51.40 11.46
N ALA A 791 50.46 51.88 10.42
CA ALA A 791 49.04 51.57 10.21
C ALA A 791 48.85 50.49 9.14
N VAL A 792 47.83 49.66 9.29
CA VAL A 792 47.39 48.69 8.28
C VAL A 792 45.87 48.74 8.10
N PRO A 793 45.35 48.47 6.89
CA PRO A 793 43.92 48.37 6.67
C PRO A 793 43.29 47.18 7.43
N ARG A 794 42.18 47.46 8.11
CA ARG A 794 41.31 46.47 8.75
C ARG A 794 40.14 46.10 7.84
N LEU A 795 40.02 44.82 7.50
CA LEU A 795 38.84 44.26 6.86
C LEU A 795 37.70 44.12 7.87
N ARG A 796 36.56 44.75 7.56
CA ARG A 796 35.32 44.61 8.34
C ARG A 796 34.69 43.23 8.10
N GLY A 797 33.96 42.73 9.09
CA GLY A 797 33.21 41.47 9.00
C GLY A 797 32.23 41.41 7.81
N GLY A 798 31.84 40.19 7.46
CA GLY A 798 31.03 39.87 6.28
C GLY A 798 29.66 40.57 6.22
N GLY A 799 29.12 40.67 5.00
CA GLY A 799 27.83 41.30 4.70
C GLY A 799 27.41 41.03 3.25
N LEU A 800 26.10 41.10 2.96
CA LEU A 800 25.48 40.51 1.76
C LEU A 800 26.04 40.97 0.40
N VAL A 801 26.77 42.09 0.34
CA VAL A 801 27.40 42.61 -0.90
C VAL A 801 28.74 43.32 -0.58
N ARG A 802 29.23 43.26 0.67
CA ARG A 802 30.35 44.07 1.14
C ARG A 802 31.68 43.71 0.48
N TRP A 803 31.83 42.46 0.07
CA TRP A 803 33.03 41.96 -0.62
C TRP A 803 33.27 42.63 -1.99
N LEU A 804 32.21 43.02 -2.71
CA LEU A 804 32.34 43.71 -4.01
C LEU A 804 33.04 45.06 -3.89
N HIS A 805 32.82 45.76 -2.78
CA HIS A 805 33.40 47.08 -2.52
C HIS A 805 34.74 47.00 -1.78
N THR A 806 35.20 45.79 -1.43
CA THR A 806 36.42 45.61 -0.62
C THR A 806 37.67 46.08 -1.37
N ARG A 807 37.72 45.88 -2.69
CA ARG A 807 38.85 46.34 -3.51
C ARG A 807 38.99 47.87 -3.49
N ASP A 808 37.91 48.58 -3.75
CA ASP A 808 37.91 50.05 -3.80
C ASP A 808 38.20 50.64 -2.41
N GLN A 809 37.58 50.09 -1.37
CA GLN A 809 37.86 50.46 0.02
C GLN A 809 39.34 50.28 0.38
N LEU A 810 39.94 49.15 0.00
CA LEU A 810 41.36 48.91 0.23
C LEU A 810 42.23 49.85 -0.59
N HIS A 811 41.86 50.13 -1.84
CA HIS A 811 42.62 51.05 -2.69
C HIS A 811 42.65 52.46 -2.09
N ASP A 812 41.51 52.98 -1.63
CA ASP A 812 41.41 54.28 -0.97
C ASP A 812 42.21 54.33 0.35
N MET A 813 42.14 53.26 1.14
CA MET A 813 42.90 53.14 2.39
C MET A 813 44.41 53.04 2.14
N LEU A 814 44.84 52.24 1.16
CA LEU A 814 46.26 52.08 0.83
C LEU A 814 46.86 53.34 0.23
N ASN A 815 46.14 54.01 -0.68
CA ASN A 815 46.58 55.28 -1.28
C ASN A 815 46.77 56.38 -0.23
N SER A 816 45.92 56.41 0.81
CA SER A 816 46.05 57.38 1.92
C SER A 816 47.15 57.02 2.93
N MET A 817 47.57 55.75 3.02
CA MET A 817 48.62 55.29 3.92
C MET A 817 50.03 55.29 3.29
N GLY A 818 50.14 55.30 1.96
CA GLY A 818 51.43 55.32 1.22
C GLY A 818 51.82 53.96 0.61
N THR A 819 52.81 53.98 -0.29
CA THR A 819 53.10 52.90 -1.28
C THR A 819 53.79 51.63 -0.72
N GLY A 820 53.90 51.48 0.61
CA GLY A 820 54.68 50.39 1.24
C GLY A 820 53.87 49.32 1.98
N HIS A 821 52.54 49.37 1.96
CA HIS A 821 51.70 48.58 2.85
C HIS A 821 50.96 47.44 2.11
N HIS A 822 51.56 46.26 2.07
CA HIS A 822 50.96 45.05 1.46
C HIS A 822 50.24 44.16 2.46
N PHE A 823 49.89 44.65 3.64
CA PHE A 823 49.40 43.83 4.74
C PHE A 823 48.02 44.28 5.22
N LEU A 824 47.15 43.31 5.48
CA LEU A 824 45.75 43.51 5.82
C LEU A 824 45.40 42.68 7.04
N TYR A 825 44.59 43.24 7.93
CA TYR A 825 44.16 42.55 9.14
C TYR A 825 42.65 42.29 9.12
N ALA A 826 42.22 41.10 9.55
CA ALA A 826 40.81 40.73 9.65
C ALA A 826 40.51 40.06 11.00
N SER A 827 39.82 40.79 11.88
CA SER A 827 39.59 40.37 13.27
C SER A 827 38.72 39.11 13.43
N SER A 828 37.80 38.84 12.49
CA SER A 828 36.88 37.68 12.54
C SER A 828 37.05 36.72 11.35
N GLY A 829 38.15 36.82 10.62
CA GLY A 829 38.31 36.19 9.29
C GLY A 829 37.51 36.92 8.20
N PRO A 830 38.08 37.17 7.01
CA PRO A 830 37.34 37.74 5.89
C PRO A 830 36.37 36.69 5.30
N SER A 831 35.40 37.07 4.49
CA SER A 831 34.78 36.09 3.57
C SER A 831 35.77 35.68 2.48
N VAL A 832 35.53 34.55 1.79
CA VAL A 832 36.36 34.15 0.63
C VAL A 832 36.35 35.23 -0.46
N GLY A 833 35.23 35.91 -0.66
CA GLY A 833 35.12 37.04 -1.60
C GLY A 833 35.97 38.24 -1.18
N GLN A 834 35.98 38.58 0.11
CA GLN A 834 36.84 39.65 0.64
C GLN A 834 38.32 39.29 0.53
N TRP A 835 38.69 38.05 0.86
CA TRP A 835 40.07 37.58 0.71
C TRP A 835 40.56 37.66 -0.73
N TRP A 836 39.75 37.23 -1.71
CA TRP A 836 40.14 37.25 -3.12
C TRP A 836 40.33 38.67 -3.65
N MET A 837 39.41 39.59 -3.33
CA MET A 837 39.52 41.00 -3.70
C MET A 837 40.72 41.68 -3.02
N ALA A 838 40.95 41.37 -1.75
CA ALA A 838 42.07 41.87 -0.96
C ALA A 838 43.42 41.39 -1.51
N HIS A 839 43.51 40.11 -1.88
CA HIS A 839 44.73 39.53 -2.44
C HIS A 839 45.01 40.04 -3.86
N GLY A 840 43.96 40.18 -4.69
CA GLY A 840 44.07 40.77 -6.02
C GLY A 840 44.49 42.25 -6.02
N ALA A 841 44.26 42.97 -4.91
CA ALA A 841 44.76 44.33 -4.68
C ALA A 841 46.22 44.36 -4.15
N GLY A 842 46.88 43.20 -4.03
CA GLY A 842 48.26 43.10 -3.53
C GLY A 842 48.40 43.00 -2.01
N GLY A 843 47.31 42.70 -1.30
CA GLY A 843 47.29 42.53 0.15
C GLY A 843 47.54 41.09 0.64
N ARG A 844 48.30 40.94 1.72
CA ARG A 844 48.53 39.70 2.46
C ARG A 844 47.83 39.78 3.81
N LEU A 845 47.10 38.72 4.17
CA LEU A 845 46.34 38.68 5.40
C LEU A 845 47.24 38.37 6.59
N ILE A 846 47.09 39.13 7.67
CA ILE A 846 47.77 38.95 8.95
C ILE A 846 46.75 38.65 10.04
N ALA A 847 47.10 37.76 10.95
CA ALA A 847 46.35 37.52 12.18
C ALA A 847 47.34 37.29 13.34
N GLY A 848 46.90 37.43 14.59
CA GLY A 848 47.72 37.06 15.73
C GLY A 848 47.86 35.54 15.88
N ALA A 849 49.10 35.05 16.03
CA ALA A 849 49.38 33.72 16.59
C ALA A 849 48.95 33.67 18.06
N VAL A 850 49.16 34.77 18.79
CA VAL A 850 48.75 34.95 20.17
C VAL A 850 47.80 36.14 20.24
N LYS A 851 46.61 35.95 20.82
CA LYS A 851 45.64 37.03 21.05
C LYS A 851 45.63 37.37 22.53
N LEU A 852 45.72 38.66 22.84
CA LEU A 852 45.59 39.19 24.19
C LEU A 852 44.37 40.10 24.26
N LYS A 853 43.43 39.76 25.14
CA LYS A 853 42.22 40.52 25.43
C LYS A 853 42.23 41.01 26.87
N ASP A 854 41.42 42.03 27.14
CA ASP A 854 41.17 42.44 28.52
C ASP A 854 40.46 41.32 29.29
N GLY A 855 40.95 41.01 30.50
CA GLY A 855 40.47 39.89 31.32
C GLY A 855 41.20 38.55 31.13
N ASP A 856 42.17 38.42 30.22
CA ASP A 856 42.99 37.20 30.14
C ASP A 856 43.96 37.12 31.35
N ASP A 857 43.91 36.02 32.12
CA ASP A 857 44.66 35.83 33.36
C ASP A 857 46.18 35.68 33.15
N SER A 858 46.62 35.18 31.99
CA SER A 858 48.05 35.04 31.65
C SER A 858 48.29 34.95 30.14
N LEU A 859 49.29 35.68 29.63
CA LEU A 859 49.80 35.48 28.26
C LEU A 859 50.65 34.19 28.25
N GLY A 860 50.51 33.32 27.24
CA GLY A 860 51.39 32.15 27.04
C GLY A 860 52.84 32.53 26.75
N ARG A 861 53.71 31.53 26.52
CA ARG A 861 55.08 31.78 26.01
C ARG A 861 55.01 32.41 24.63
N LEU A 862 55.89 33.37 24.36
CA LEU A 862 56.06 34.01 23.06
C LEU A 862 57.33 33.48 22.38
N HIS A 863 57.29 33.30 21.07
CA HIS A 863 58.45 32.92 20.26
C HIS A 863 58.81 34.03 19.29
N ALA A 864 60.11 34.14 18.97
CA ALA A 864 60.59 35.04 17.94
C ALA A 864 59.86 34.79 16.61
N GLY A 865 59.43 35.87 15.96
CA GLY A 865 58.69 35.83 14.70
C GLY A 865 57.16 35.71 14.83
N GLU A 866 56.62 35.49 16.03
CA GLU A 866 55.16 35.46 16.23
C GLU A 866 54.53 36.85 16.10
N VAL A 867 53.29 36.87 15.61
CA VAL A 867 52.43 38.07 15.63
C VAL A 867 51.53 38.01 16.86
N VAL A 868 51.61 39.03 17.73
CA VAL A 868 50.77 39.21 18.90
C VAL A 868 49.66 40.21 18.58
N GLU A 869 48.41 39.80 18.73
CA GLU A 869 47.22 40.61 18.47
C GLU A 869 46.61 41.12 19.78
N LEU A 870 46.61 42.44 19.95
CA LEU A 870 45.95 43.14 21.05
C LEU A 870 44.55 43.55 20.59
N VAL A 871 43.50 42.98 21.21
CA VAL A 871 42.11 43.32 20.87
C VAL A 871 41.50 44.15 22.00
N LEU A 872 41.18 45.40 21.70
CA LEU A 872 40.61 46.33 22.68
C LEU A 872 39.10 46.51 22.48
N THR A 873 38.38 46.43 23.59
CA THR A 873 37.01 46.92 23.75
C THR A 873 36.99 48.30 24.43
N PRO A 874 35.92 49.10 24.31
CA PRO A 874 35.85 50.44 24.93
C PRO A 874 36.03 50.47 26.45
N THR A 875 35.90 49.33 27.13
CA THR A 875 36.09 49.18 28.59
C THR A 875 37.50 48.72 28.97
N THR A 876 38.41 48.60 28.00
CA THR A 876 39.72 47.94 28.21
C THR A 876 40.65 48.78 29.07
N ASN A 877 41.23 48.20 30.11
CA ASN A 877 42.34 48.85 30.85
C ASN A 877 43.65 48.75 30.06
N VAL A 878 43.88 49.75 29.20
CA VAL A 878 45.06 49.87 28.32
C VAL A 878 46.39 49.68 29.06
N ILE A 879 46.55 50.30 30.22
CA ILE A 879 47.81 50.26 30.99
C ILE A 879 48.13 48.82 31.40
N THR A 880 47.13 48.11 31.93
CA THR A 880 47.29 46.72 32.39
C THR A 880 47.68 45.79 31.25
N LEU A 881 47.08 45.98 30.08
CA LEU A 881 47.34 45.17 28.88
C LEU A 881 48.77 45.39 28.34
N VAL A 882 49.20 46.66 28.28
CA VAL A 882 50.55 47.06 27.85
C VAL A 882 51.61 46.56 28.81
N ASP A 883 51.39 46.68 30.13
CA ASP A 883 52.31 46.17 31.15
C ASP A 883 52.45 44.65 31.10
N LYS A 884 51.35 43.92 30.91
CA LYS A 884 51.37 42.46 30.72
C LYS A 884 52.24 42.06 29.53
N LEU A 885 52.07 42.73 28.38
CA LEU A 885 52.87 42.46 27.20
C LEU A 885 54.34 42.79 27.43
N ARG A 886 54.65 43.95 28.02
CA ARG A 886 56.02 44.38 28.34
C ARG A 886 56.73 43.37 29.24
N LEU A 887 56.13 42.99 30.36
CA LEU A 887 56.72 42.03 31.31
C LEU A 887 57.02 40.69 30.63
N ARG A 888 56.14 40.23 29.74
CA ARG A 888 56.38 38.98 28.99
C ARG A 888 57.52 39.13 27.98
N LEU A 889 57.55 40.22 27.22
CA LEU A 889 58.64 40.52 26.28
C LEU A 889 60.00 40.56 26.99
N GLU A 890 60.08 41.22 28.15
CA GLU A 890 61.28 41.28 28.98
C GLU A 890 61.72 39.89 29.47
N SER A 891 60.76 39.08 29.95
CA SER A 891 61.05 37.73 30.47
C SER A 891 61.55 36.75 29.40
N GLU A 892 61.15 36.92 28.15
CA GLU A 892 61.54 36.06 27.02
C GLU A 892 62.66 36.69 26.17
N HIS A 893 63.21 37.85 26.58
CA HIS A 893 64.22 38.62 25.85
C HIS A 893 63.83 38.98 24.41
N LEU A 894 62.55 39.31 24.19
CA LEU A 894 62.01 39.67 22.87
C LEU A 894 61.75 41.18 22.76
N ALA A 895 61.96 41.73 21.57
CA ALA A 895 61.59 43.11 21.23
C ALA A 895 60.31 43.16 20.40
N ALA A 896 59.43 44.12 20.66
CA ALA A 896 58.23 44.32 19.86
C ALA A 896 58.47 45.31 18.72
N VAL A 897 58.17 44.88 17.49
CA VAL A 897 58.32 45.68 16.27
C VAL A 897 57.00 45.75 15.50
N PRO A 898 56.82 46.75 14.60
CA PRO A 898 55.66 46.76 13.71
C PRO A 898 55.68 45.53 12.80
N VAL A 899 54.52 44.92 12.57
CA VAL A 899 54.41 43.65 11.83
C VAL A 899 54.93 43.78 10.40
N GLY A 900 54.72 44.92 9.73
CA GLY A 900 55.24 45.11 8.38
C GLY A 900 56.77 45.15 8.31
N ARG A 901 57.45 45.59 9.39
CA ARG A 901 58.91 45.50 9.52
C ARG A 901 59.33 44.05 9.76
N LEU A 902 58.68 43.37 10.70
CA LEU A 902 58.94 41.95 11.01
C LEU A 902 58.90 41.09 9.73
N ILE A 903 57.88 41.26 8.91
CA ILE A 903 57.71 40.47 7.67
C ILE A 903 58.71 40.88 6.58
N ARG A 904 59.08 42.17 6.50
CA ARG A 904 60.06 42.67 5.50
C ARG A 904 61.47 42.16 5.82
N ASP A 905 61.85 42.22 7.10
CA ASP A 905 63.17 41.81 7.58
C ASP A 905 63.36 40.28 7.46
N ALA A 906 62.26 39.51 7.43
CA ALA A 906 62.25 38.07 7.19
C ALA A 906 62.37 37.63 5.71
N GLY A 907 62.43 38.55 4.73
CA GLY A 907 62.73 38.24 3.31
C GLY A 907 61.64 37.58 2.44
N SER A 908 60.58 37.00 3.02
CA SER A 908 59.38 36.36 2.40
C SER A 908 59.55 35.16 1.41
N PRO A 909 58.67 34.13 1.48
CA PRO A 909 57.91 33.60 2.62
C PRO A 909 58.07 32.07 2.81
N VAL A 910 57.67 31.56 3.99
CA VAL A 910 57.16 30.18 4.13
C VAL A 910 55.65 30.22 3.94
#